data_AF-A0AAE5H739-F1
#
_entry.id   AF-A0AAE5H739-F1
#
_cell.length_a   1.000
_cell.length_b   1.000
_cell.length_c   1.000
_cell.angle_alpha   90.00
_cell.angle_beta   90.00
_cell.angle_gamma   90.00
#
_symmetry.space_group_name_H-M   'P 1'
#
loop_
_entity.id
_entity.type
_entity.pdbx_description
1 polymer ?
#
loop_
_entity_poly.entity_id
_entity_poly.type
_entity_poly.pdbx_seq_one_letter_code
_entity_poly.pdbx_strand_id
1 'polypeptide(L)'
;MDITKFNEKLNRISGNVYTIEEEVIPVNGVYEAPLIHDNVTTSTINVYTGSKLTGDKINTYSSSTPSLTPWKTIIKIFSNAPKLYISYEATGDQVEAEDINNLQDVVVETQESINSEIDRAIGAEKVITDNLNTEISRAKSSESTLTINLNSEITRAKSAENTLTNNLTNEVNRATAAENTLNNNINSEVNRAKSAESTLTANLNAEVTRATNAESTLTNNLNSEITRAKAAENTLTNTINTNKPNWDDKYTKNEVDNKINQVVSNMDWKESVATYSDIATTYPTPDDGWTVNVKDTDITYRYSGSAWIPISANSIPLASSSVDGKMSKQDKIDHDDMNSKKHIHSNKGIIDIITQGLIDNWNAAYTHISDTVKHITAAERTLWNSVSNKSDVGHTHVAVNITDLISTIRSCALAGLSTTTNSIISASDTVLGALGKLQSQITANLSTLTNHTSNTNNPHSTTASQIGLGNVTNDSQVKRSEMGVANGVATLDSSGVNNQAPKPHTHDDRYYTESEANAKFATKDEISTAGYGDMLKSVYDTNNNGVVDRAEKLSTARKINLNGDATGNASFDGNQDISIEVSSRQLAFVGSDSANSNGWYKVASQTCSGYGDTNITFMVTSTYANYNFGILQLQIRSDNSSISCRRLSWLVRTGLDVTHYIVVISGMTWTLYAYQPNSQYGRICFEILSSSSIGNKSQSWLLNLFDNTIKENSNPTANAISSDGANVYSATRAIQDSDGKQINNTYVKKGMTWNDLEGV
;
A
#
# COMPACT_ATOMS: atom_id res chain seq x y z
N MET A 1 15.31 -78.96 51.70
CA MET A 1 15.15 -80.29 51.08
C MET A 1 15.54 -80.09 49.62
N ASP A 2 16.51 -80.84 49.08
CA ASP A 2 16.79 -80.75 47.64
C ASP A 2 15.68 -81.48 46.91
N ILE A 3 14.64 -80.74 46.52
CA ILE A 3 13.41 -81.22 45.87
C ILE A 3 13.64 -81.80 44.47
N THR A 4 14.90 -81.90 44.01
CA THR A 4 15.26 -82.38 42.67
C THR A 4 15.54 -83.88 42.60
N LYS A 5 15.53 -84.62 43.73
CA LYS A 5 15.82 -86.06 43.72
C LYS A 5 14.88 -86.87 44.62
N PHE A 6 13.99 -87.62 43.99
CA PHE A 6 13.30 -88.75 44.60
C PHE A 6 13.97 -90.05 44.17
N ASN A 7 14.21 -90.98 45.10
CA ASN A 7 14.60 -92.34 44.73
C ASN A 7 13.40 -93.02 44.05
N GLU A 8 13.65 -93.71 42.94
CA GLU A 8 12.60 -94.44 42.22
C GLU A 8 11.99 -95.50 43.14
N LYS A 9 10.66 -95.60 43.22
CA LYS A 9 9.97 -96.63 44.01
C LYS A 9 9.67 -97.85 43.12
N LEU A 10 9.96 -99.04 43.60
CA LEU A 10 9.73 -100.30 42.88
C LEU A 10 8.30 -100.80 43.10
N ASN A 11 7.62 -101.22 42.04
CA ASN A 11 6.25 -101.75 42.13
C ASN A 11 6.23 -103.17 42.70
N ARG A 12 5.33 -103.46 43.65
CA ARG A 12 5.14 -104.82 44.14
C ARG A 12 4.30 -105.65 43.16
N ILE A 13 4.96 -106.43 42.30
CA ILE A 13 4.32 -107.27 41.28
C ILE A 13 4.40 -108.74 41.69
N SER A 14 3.26 -109.44 41.72
CA SER A 14 3.19 -110.85 42.11
C SER A 14 4.07 -111.72 41.19
N GLY A 15 5.06 -112.41 41.76
CA GLY A 15 5.97 -113.31 41.05
C GLY A 15 7.23 -112.65 40.45
N ASN A 16 7.37 -111.33 40.54
CA ASN A 16 8.59 -110.61 40.12
C ASN A 16 9.47 -110.26 41.32
N VAL A 17 10.77 -110.31 41.09
CA VAL A 17 11.81 -109.94 42.06
C VAL A 17 12.77 -108.98 41.38
N TYR A 18 13.08 -107.87 42.03
CA TYR A 18 14.05 -106.89 41.58
C TYR A 18 15.40 -107.19 42.20
N THR A 19 16.44 -107.31 41.38
CA THR A 19 17.82 -107.37 41.86
C THR A 19 18.39 -105.97 41.90
N ILE A 20 18.70 -105.48 43.09
CA ILE A 20 19.22 -104.14 43.32
C ILE A 20 20.67 -104.21 43.78
N GLU A 21 21.45 -103.23 43.36
CA GLU A 21 22.78 -102.96 43.91
C GLU A 21 22.83 -101.52 44.42
N GLU A 22 23.13 -101.36 45.71
CA GLU A 22 23.35 -100.07 46.34
C GLU A 22 24.84 -99.83 46.56
N GLU A 23 25.33 -98.68 46.09
CA GLU A 23 26.65 -98.19 46.48
C GLU A 23 26.53 -97.43 47.80
N VAL A 24 27.27 -97.89 48.81
CA VAL A 24 27.30 -97.26 50.14
C VAL A 24 28.73 -96.96 50.57
N ILE A 25 28.87 -95.93 51.40
CA ILE A 25 30.16 -95.45 51.89
C ILE A 25 30.16 -95.58 53.42
N PRO A 26 30.91 -96.54 54.00
CA PRO A 26 31.06 -96.65 55.44
C PRO A 26 31.76 -95.42 56.02
N VAL A 27 31.31 -94.97 57.20
CA VAL A 27 31.95 -93.89 57.96
C VAL A 27 32.55 -94.49 59.22
N ASN A 28 33.86 -94.28 59.44
CA ASN A 28 34.60 -94.84 60.58
C ASN A 28 34.49 -96.37 60.72
N GLY A 29 34.52 -97.09 59.60
CA GLY A 29 34.51 -98.55 59.57
C GLY A 29 33.13 -99.20 59.74
N VAL A 30 32.06 -98.41 59.81
CA VAL A 30 30.67 -98.87 59.98
C VAL A 30 29.74 -98.19 58.97
N TYR A 31 28.85 -98.96 58.36
CA TYR A 31 27.67 -98.44 57.65
C TYR A 31 26.42 -98.98 58.34
N GLU A 32 25.48 -98.10 58.69
CA GLU A 32 24.21 -98.47 59.31
C GLU A 32 23.10 -97.56 58.79
N ALA A 33 22.24 -98.10 57.92
CA ALA A 33 21.09 -97.40 57.36
C ALA A 33 20.05 -98.42 56.87
N PRO A 34 18.77 -98.00 56.74
CA PRO A 34 17.83 -98.76 55.93
C PRO A 34 18.33 -98.84 54.48
N LEU A 35 18.15 -100.00 53.85
CA LEU A 35 18.28 -100.11 52.39
C LEU A 35 17.25 -99.18 51.72
N ILE A 36 17.60 -98.67 50.54
CA ILE A 36 16.82 -97.71 49.75
C ILE A 36 15.45 -98.28 49.38
N HIS A 37 15.37 -99.60 49.19
CA HIS A 37 14.13 -100.31 48.83
C HIS A 37 13.62 -101.23 49.95
N ASP A 38 12.31 -101.46 49.96
CA ASP A 38 11.61 -102.28 50.94
C ASP A 38 11.42 -103.74 50.48
N ASN A 39 10.86 -104.56 51.37
CA ASN A 39 10.56 -105.99 51.18
C ASN A 39 11.77 -106.78 50.65
N VAL A 40 12.94 -106.46 51.20
CA VAL A 40 14.21 -107.13 50.89
C VAL A 40 14.19 -108.56 51.43
N THR A 41 14.54 -109.50 50.56
CA THR A 41 14.71 -110.90 50.94
C THR A 41 16.06 -111.05 51.63
N THR A 42 16.07 -111.06 52.97
CA THR A 42 17.32 -110.98 53.74
C THR A 42 18.33 -112.10 53.46
N SER A 43 17.88 -113.27 52.97
CA SER A 43 18.74 -114.38 52.57
C SER A 43 19.52 -114.15 51.27
N THR A 44 19.17 -113.13 50.48
CA THR A 44 19.81 -112.81 49.19
C THR A 44 20.78 -111.63 49.28
N ILE A 45 20.87 -110.99 50.45
CA ILE A 45 21.80 -109.89 50.70
C ILE A 45 23.23 -110.40 50.57
N ASN A 46 24.00 -109.71 49.74
CA ASN A 46 25.42 -109.95 49.55
C ASN A 46 26.15 -108.60 49.58
N VAL A 47 27.25 -108.53 50.32
CA VAL A 47 28.07 -107.32 50.43
C VAL A 47 29.46 -107.59 49.88
N TYR A 48 29.89 -106.77 48.93
CA TYR A 48 31.20 -106.86 48.30
C TYR A 48 31.91 -105.51 48.27
N THR A 49 33.24 -105.54 48.23
CA THR A 49 34.04 -104.31 48.05
C THR A 49 34.06 -103.79 46.61
N GLY A 50 33.45 -104.51 45.66
CA GLY A 50 33.29 -104.13 44.25
C GLY A 50 31.89 -104.42 43.71
N SER A 51 31.48 -103.67 42.69
CA SER A 51 30.18 -103.78 42.01
C SER A 51 30.02 -105.15 41.32
N LYS A 52 28.78 -105.60 41.14
CA LYS A 52 28.36 -106.86 40.49
C LYS A 52 29.00 -108.09 41.11
N LEU A 53 29.03 -108.15 42.44
CA LEU A 53 29.57 -109.27 43.22
C LEU A 53 31.07 -109.51 42.98
N THR A 54 31.84 -108.43 42.71
CA THR A 54 33.30 -108.50 42.51
C THR A 54 34.08 -108.00 43.73
N GLY A 55 35.34 -108.40 43.89
CA GLY A 55 36.15 -108.04 45.06
C GLY A 55 35.93 -108.96 46.27
N ASP A 56 36.29 -108.48 47.46
CA ASP A 56 36.23 -109.27 48.69
C ASP A 56 34.80 -109.29 49.24
N LYS A 57 34.31 -110.49 49.59
CA LYS A 57 33.01 -110.66 50.22
C LYS A 57 33.08 -110.29 51.70
N ILE A 58 32.22 -109.37 52.14
CA ILE A 58 32.10 -108.97 53.53
C ILE A 58 31.03 -109.85 54.21
N ASN A 59 31.45 -110.71 55.13
CA ASN A 59 30.54 -111.59 55.89
C ASN A 59 30.20 -111.03 57.29
N THR A 60 30.82 -109.91 57.68
CA THR A 60 30.60 -109.22 58.96
C THR A 60 29.52 -108.15 58.84
N TYR A 61 28.30 -108.59 58.55
CA TYR A 61 27.12 -107.72 58.57
C TYR A 61 25.97 -108.38 59.33
N SER A 62 25.07 -107.56 59.86
CA SER A 62 23.80 -107.99 60.43
C SER A 62 22.67 -107.20 59.79
N SER A 63 21.58 -107.88 59.45
CA SER A 63 20.35 -107.24 59.01
C SER A 63 19.28 -107.33 60.09
N SER A 64 18.52 -106.26 60.28
CA SER A 64 17.37 -106.22 61.18
C SER A 64 16.17 -105.57 60.51
N THR A 65 14.98 -106.09 60.76
CA THR A 65 13.72 -105.48 60.33
C THR A 65 13.05 -104.82 61.55
N PRO A 66 12.80 -103.51 61.53
CA PRO A 66 12.10 -102.84 62.63
C PRO A 66 10.67 -103.38 62.78
N SER A 67 10.20 -103.55 64.02
CA SER A 67 8.87 -104.13 64.28
C SER A 67 7.69 -103.28 63.80
N LEU A 68 7.87 -101.97 63.66
CA LEU A 68 6.83 -101.03 63.22
C LEU A 68 6.84 -100.80 61.70
N THR A 69 7.93 -101.15 61.02
CA THR A 69 8.07 -101.06 59.56
C THR A 69 8.70 -102.36 59.05
N PRO A 70 7.98 -103.50 59.13
CA PRO A 70 8.53 -104.83 58.88
C PRO A 70 9.00 -105.06 57.43
N TRP A 71 8.59 -104.20 56.51
CA TRP A 71 9.05 -104.18 55.12
C TRP A 71 10.43 -103.50 54.95
N LYS A 72 10.88 -102.65 55.89
CA LYS A 72 12.22 -102.04 55.84
C LYS A 72 13.28 -103.00 56.37
N THR A 73 14.42 -103.03 55.69
CA THR A 73 15.60 -103.78 56.16
C THR A 73 16.72 -102.81 56.47
N ILE A 74 17.13 -102.75 57.74
CA ILE A 74 18.32 -102.02 58.18
C ILE A 74 19.50 -102.97 58.15
N ILE A 75 20.55 -102.57 57.45
CA ILE A 75 21.79 -103.34 57.38
C ILE A 75 22.88 -102.59 58.14
N LYS A 76 23.60 -103.34 58.99
CA LYS A 76 24.78 -102.85 59.69
C LYS A 76 25.99 -103.64 59.24
N ILE A 77 26.96 -102.96 58.64
CA ILE A 77 28.14 -103.57 58.05
C ILE A 77 29.39 -103.03 58.73
N PHE A 78 30.31 -103.92 59.11
CA PHE A 78 31.62 -103.54 59.64
C PHE A 78 32.69 -103.83 58.59
N SER A 79 33.28 -102.77 58.01
CA SER A 79 34.33 -102.86 56.99
C SER A 79 35.12 -101.56 56.89
N ASN A 80 36.44 -101.66 56.71
CA ASN A 80 37.33 -100.51 56.48
C ASN A 80 37.46 -100.15 54.98
N ALA A 81 36.68 -100.79 54.09
CA ALA A 81 36.70 -100.48 52.67
C ALA A 81 36.04 -99.10 52.39
N PRO A 82 36.56 -98.30 51.44
CA PRO A 82 36.07 -96.95 51.15
C PRO A 82 34.70 -96.93 50.46
N LYS A 83 34.33 -98.02 49.78
CA LYS A 83 33.02 -98.22 49.15
C LYS A 83 32.62 -99.67 49.32
N LEU A 84 31.32 -99.88 49.47
CA LEU A 84 30.71 -101.20 49.50
C LEU A 84 29.54 -101.22 48.53
N TYR A 85 29.33 -102.38 47.93
CA TYR A 85 28.21 -102.65 47.05
C TYR A 85 27.34 -103.71 47.72
N ILE A 86 26.12 -103.32 48.06
CA ILE A 86 25.13 -104.18 48.68
C ILE A 86 24.19 -104.63 47.57
N SER A 87 24.29 -105.89 47.19
CA SER A 87 23.36 -106.50 46.24
C SER A 87 22.31 -107.33 46.98
N TYR A 88 21.04 -107.17 46.64
CA TYR A 88 19.95 -107.91 47.26
C TYR A 88 18.76 -108.05 46.32
N GLU A 89 17.84 -108.94 46.67
CA GLU A 89 16.57 -109.10 45.97
C GLU A 89 15.44 -108.47 46.77
N ALA A 90 14.60 -107.65 46.13
CA ALA A 90 13.42 -107.02 46.71
C ALA A 90 12.17 -107.36 45.90
N THR A 91 11.03 -107.52 46.57
CA THR A 91 9.75 -107.81 45.91
C THR A 91 8.96 -106.55 45.53
N GLY A 92 9.50 -105.36 45.84
CA GLY A 92 8.91 -104.04 45.58
C GLY A 92 8.80 -103.19 46.85
N ASP A 93 8.61 -101.88 46.71
CA ASP A 93 8.57 -100.94 47.82
C ASP A 93 7.17 -100.84 48.45
N GLN A 94 7.13 -100.51 49.74
CA GLN A 94 5.88 -100.20 50.43
C GLN A 94 5.70 -98.68 50.45
N VAL A 95 4.58 -98.20 49.92
CA VAL A 95 4.23 -96.78 50.03
C VAL A 95 3.78 -96.50 51.47
N GLU A 96 4.50 -95.62 52.15
CA GLU A 96 4.19 -95.16 53.50
C GLU A 96 3.49 -93.80 53.48
N ALA A 97 2.82 -93.45 54.58
CA ALA A 97 2.22 -92.12 54.73
C ALA A 97 3.28 -91.00 54.63
N GLU A 98 4.52 -91.27 55.06
CA GLU A 98 5.64 -90.34 54.93
C GLU A 98 5.99 -90.03 53.47
N ASP A 99 6.00 -91.04 52.58
CA ASP A 99 6.25 -90.84 51.15
C ASP A 99 5.20 -89.92 50.51
N ILE A 100 3.93 -90.13 50.87
CA ILE A 100 2.81 -89.32 50.38
C ILE A 100 2.87 -87.90 50.94
N ASN A 101 3.20 -87.72 52.22
CA ASN A 101 3.35 -86.40 52.82
C ASN A 101 4.49 -85.61 52.18
N ASN A 102 5.64 -86.24 51.91
CA ASN A 102 6.76 -85.59 51.22
C ASN A 102 6.40 -85.15 49.80
N LEU A 103 5.66 -85.98 49.04
CA LEU A 103 5.14 -85.59 47.72
C LEU A 103 4.14 -84.43 47.84
N GLN A 104 3.25 -84.49 48.83
CA GLN A 104 2.26 -83.46 49.09
C GLN A 104 2.94 -82.12 49.42
N ASP A 105 3.97 -82.10 50.26
CA ASP A 105 4.72 -80.89 50.61
C ASP A 105 5.36 -80.23 49.39
N VAL A 106 6.01 -81.01 48.52
CA VAL A 106 6.63 -80.49 47.28
C VAL A 106 5.58 -79.98 46.28
N VAL A 107 4.45 -80.68 46.15
CA VAL A 107 3.34 -80.22 45.30
C VAL A 107 2.74 -78.91 45.84
N VAL A 108 2.60 -78.78 47.16
CA VAL A 108 2.12 -77.54 47.79
C VAL A 108 3.12 -76.41 47.57
N GLU A 109 4.42 -76.63 47.79
CA GLU A 109 5.47 -75.61 47.60
C GLU A 109 5.56 -75.13 46.15
N THR A 110 5.47 -76.04 45.17
CA THR A 110 5.43 -75.68 43.75
C THR A 110 4.16 -74.91 43.38
N GLN A 111 3.00 -75.30 43.94
CA GLN A 111 1.75 -74.56 43.75
C GLN A 111 1.82 -73.14 44.33
N GLU A 112 2.40 -72.98 45.52
CA GLU A 112 2.62 -71.67 46.14
C GLU A 112 3.56 -70.80 45.28
N SER A 113 4.65 -71.38 44.78
CA SER A 113 5.60 -70.69 43.89
C SER A 113 4.94 -70.24 42.58
N ILE A 114 4.14 -71.12 41.96
CA ILE A 114 3.38 -70.80 40.75
C ILE A 114 2.36 -69.69 41.02
N ASN A 115 1.64 -69.74 42.14
CA ASN A 115 0.68 -68.69 42.50
C ASN A 115 1.38 -67.34 42.68
N SER A 116 2.54 -67.31 43.34
CA SER A 116 3.32 -66.08 43.49
C SER A 116 3.78 -65.53 42.13
N GLU A 117 4.15 -66.38 41.18
CA GLU A 117 4.55 -65.97 39.84
C GLU A 117 3.35 -65.45 39.02
N ILE A 118 2.19 -66.08 39.15
CA ILE A 118 0.94 -65.61 38.56
C ILE A 118 0.61 -64.20 39.08
N ASP A 119 0.67 -63.98 40.39
CA ASP A 119 0.40 -62.68 40.99
C ASP A 119 1.38 -61.60 40.51
N ARG A 120 2.68 -61.95 40.43
CA ARG A 120 3.72 -61.06 39.89
C ARG A 120 3.47 -60.71 38.43
N ALA A 121 3.12 -61.70 37.60
CA ALA A 121 2.84 -61.51 36.18
C ALA A 121 1.60 -60.63 35.97
N ILE A 122 0.50 -60.92 36.66
CA ILE A 122 -0.72 -60.10 36.65
C ILE A 122 -0.42 -58.66 37.05
N GLY A 123 0.36 -58.47 38.12
CA GLY A 123 0.78 -57.14 38.57
C GLY A 123 1.58 -56.37 37.52
N ALA A 124 2.57 -57.02 36.89
CA ALA A 124 3.39 -56.41 35.85
C ALA A 124 2.58 -56.08 34.58
N GLU A 125 1.72 -57.00 34.13
CA GLU A 125 0.83 -56.80 32.97
C GLU A 125 -0.17 -55.67 33.20
N LYS A 126 -0.69 -55.54 34.43
CA LYS A 126 -1.56 -54.43 34.81
C LYS A 126 -0.82 -53.09 34.72
N VAL A 127 0.42 -53.00 35.23
CA VAL A 127 1.23 -51.78 35.13
C VAL A 127 1.50 -51.40 33.68
N ILE A 128 1.85 -52.36 32.83
CA ILE A 128 2.07 -52.12 31.39
C ILE A 128 0.79 -51.60 30.73
N THR A 129 -0.36 -52.22 31.03
CA THR A 129 -1.66 -51.81 30.49
C THR A 129 -2.03 -50.38 30.94
N ASP A 130 -1.84 -50.05 32.22
CA ASP A 130 -2.12 -48.73 32.77
C ASP A 130 -1.21 -47.65 32.14
N ASN A 131 0.08 -47.94 31.97
CA ASN A 131 1.03 -47.05 31.31
C ASN A 131 0.67 -46.84 29.84
N LEU A 132 0.32 -47.90 29.11
CA LEU A 132 -0.09 -47.83 27.71
C LEU A 132 -1.36 -46.98 27.54
N ASN A 133 -2.37 -47.18 28.41
CA ASN A 133 -3.60 -46.39 28.38
C ASN A 133 -3.36 -44.90 28.70
N THR A 134 -2.44 -44.62 29.62
CA THR A 134 -2.01 -43.26 29.93
C THR A 134 -1.32 -42.61 28.74
N GLU A 135 -0.41 -43.32 28.09
CA GLU A 135 0.29 -42.82 26.90
C GLU A 135 -0.66 -42.62 25.72
N ILE A 136 -1.59 -43.55 25.49
CA ILE A 136 -2.65 -43.39 24.48
C ILE A 136 -3.47 -42.13 24.72
N SER A 137 -3.84 -41.86 25.98
CA SER A 137 -4.60 -40.66 26.35
C SER A 137 -3.78 -39.39 26.09
N ARG A 138 -2.51 -39.37 26.55
CA ARG A 138 -1.58 -38.25 26.34
C ARG A 138 -1.36 -37.97 24.85
N ALA A 139 -1.14 -39.00 24.04
CA ALA A 139 -0.94 -38.90 22.60
C ALA A 139 -2.17 -38.31 21.91
N LYS A 140 -3.37 -38.85 22.18
CA LYS A 140 -4.63 -38.32 21.61
C LYS A 140 -4.87 -36.86 21.95
N SER A 141 -4.61 -36.45 23.19
CA SER A 141 -4.73 -35.04 23.61
C SER A 141 -3.73 -34.14 22.89
N SER A 142 -2.49 -34.60 22.72
CA SER A 142 -1.46 -33.86 21.98
C SER A 142 -1.80 -33.73 20.49
N GLU A 143 -2.25 -34.82 19.87
CA GLU A 143 -2.68 -34.84 18.45
C GLU A 143 -3.89 -33.94 18.20
N SER A 144 -4.85 -33.95 19.13
CA SER A 144 -6.00 -33.03 19.08
C SER A 144 -5.54 -31.57 19.16
N THR A 145 -4.60 -31.25 20.06
CA THR A 145 -4.02 -29.90 20.19
C THR A 145 -3.30 -29.47 18.92
N LEU A 146 -2.46 -30.33 18.34
CA LEU A 146 -1.76 -30.07 17.08
C LEU A 146 -2.74 -29.84 15.93
N THR A 147 -3.81 -30.62 15.86
CA THR A 147 -4.87 -30.46 14.85
C THR A 147 -5.58 -29.12 14.98
N ILE A 148 -5.90 -28.69 16.20
CA ILE A 148 -6.52 -27.38 16.47
C ILE A 148 -5.57 -26.26 16.04
N ASN A 149 -4.31 -26.30 16.49
CA ASN A 149 -3.33 -25.28 16.15
C ASN A 149 -3.11 -25.17 14.64
N LEU A 150 -3.01 -26.31 13.95
CA LEU A 150 -2.85 -26.36 12.50
C LEU A 150 -4.07 -25.76 11.78
N ASN A 151 -5.29 -26.10 12.20
CA ASN A 151 -6.50 -25.54 11.60
C ASN A 151 -6.63 -24.01 11.83
N SER A 152 -6.25 -23.53 13.01
CA SER A 152 -6.19 -22.10 13.31
C SER A 152 -5.15 -21.39 12.45
N GLU A 153 -3.96 -21.98 12.27
CA GLU A 153 -2.91 -21.43 11.43
C GLU A 153 -3.30 -21.42 9.95
N ILE A 154 -3.92 -22.49 9.44
CA ILE A 154 -4.48 -22.54 8.08
C ILE A 154 -5.49 -21.42 7.88
N THR A 155 -6.36 -21.18 8.86
CA THR A 155 -7.37 -20.12 8.78
C THR A 155 -6.71 -18.74 8.77
N ARG A 156 -5.76 -18.50 9.68
CA ARG A 156 -5.00 -17.25 9.76
C ARG A 156 -4.24 -16.96 8.46
N ALA A 157 -3.56 -17.97 7.90
CA ALA A 157 -2.82 -17.87 6.65
C ALA A 157 -3.74 -17.54 5.47
N LYS A 158 -4.84 -18.27 5.29
CA LYS A 158 -5.83 -18.00 4.22
C LYS A 158 -6.41 -16.59 4.31
N SER A 159 -6.72 -16.11 5.51
CA SER A 159 -7.22 -14.74 5.70
C SER A 159 -6.17 -13.70 5.31
N ALA A 160 -4.91 -13.87 5.74
CA ALA A 160 -3.81 -12.98 5.38
C ALA A 160 -3.53 -12.99 3.86
N GLU A 161 -3.52 -14.15 3.24
CA GLU A 161 -3.34 -14.32 1.79
C GLU A 161 -4.47 -13.66 0.99
N ASN A 162 -5.72 -13.79 1.44
CA ASN A 162 -6.85 -13.08 0.84
C ASN A 162 -6.70 -11.56 0.96
N THR A 163 -6.26 -11.05 2.12
CA THR A 163 -5.98 -9.62 2.29
C THR A 163 -4.89 -9.13 1.34
N LEU A 164 -3.77 -9.86 1.23
CA LEU A 164 -2.68 -9.52 0.32
C LEU A 164 -3.14 -9.55 -1.13
N THR A 165 -3.91 -10.57 -1.53
CA THR A 165 -4.47 -10.69 -2.89
C THR A 165 -5.39 -9.53 -3.23
N ASN A 166 -6.28 -9.14 -2.31
CA ASN A 166 -7.18 -8.01 -2.50
C ASN A 166 -6.41 -6.68 -2.59
N ASN A 167 -5.42 -6.47 -1.70
CA ASN A 167 -4.60 -5.27 -1.72
C ASN A 167 -3.80 -5.17 -3.03
N LEU A 168 -3.21 -6.27 -3.50
CA LEU A 168 -2.48 -6.30 -4.76
C LEU A 168 -3.40 -6.03 -5.95
N THR A 169 -4.58 -6.63 -5.99
CA THR A 169 -5.58 -6.39 -7.04
C THR A 169 -6.01 -4.92 -7.09
N ASN A 170 -6.26 -4.31 -5.93
CA ASN A 170 -6.61 -2.90 -5.83
C ASN A 170 -5.47 -1.99 -6.29
N GLU A 171 -4.24 -2.31 -5.92
CA GLU A 171 -3.07 -1.54 -6.34
C GLU A 171 -2.81 -1.64 -7.84
N VAL A 172 -2.95 -2.84 -8.42
CA VAL A 172 -2.86 -3.04 -9.87
C VAL A 172 -3.92 -2.18 -10.58
N ASN A 173 -5.17 -2.23 -10.14
CA ASN A 173 -6.24 -1.42 -10.74
C ASN A 173 -5.96 0.08 -10.62
N ARG A 174 -5.49 0.54 -9.45
CA ARG A 174 -5.13 1.95 -9.22
C ARG A 174 -3.98 2.40 -10.13
N ALA A 175 -2.93 1.59 -10.23
CA ALA A 175 -1.75 1.86 -11.06
C ALA A 175 -2.13 1.90 -12.55
N THR A 176 -2.83 0.88 -13.06
CA THR A 176 -3.30 0.84 -14.46
C THR A 176 -4.20 2.02 -14.81
N ALA A 177 -5.10 2.44 -13.90
CA ALA A 177 -5.94 3.62 -14.13
C ALA A 177 -5.10 4.90 -14.22
N ALA A 178 -4.15 5.10 -13.31
CA ALA A 178 -3.26 6.26 -13.31
C ALA A 178 -2.37 6.32 -14.56
N GLU A 179 -1.83 5.17 -14.98
CA GLU A 179 -1.03 5.02 -16.20
C GLU A 179 -1.84 5.36 -17.46
N ASN A 180 -3.09 4.89 -17.54
CA ASN A 180 -3.98 5.22 -18.64
C ASN A 180 -4.29 6.73 -18.69
N THR A 181 -4.51 7.37 -17.54
CA THR A 181 -4.67 8.83 -17.47
C THR A 181 -3.42 9.56 -17.95
N LEU A 182 -2.24 9.14 -17.50
CA LEU A 182 -0.97 9.74 -17.90
C LEU A 182 -0.73 9.60 -19.41
N ASN A 183 -0.97 8.41 -19.98
CA ASN A 183 -0.88 8.17 -21.41
C ASN A 183 -1.83 9.07 -22.22
N ASN A 184 -3.08 9.22 -21.78
CA ASN A 184 -4.04 10.08 -22.46
C ASN A 184 -3.63 11.56 -22.41
N ASN A 185 -3.10 12.02 -21.28
CA ASN A 185 -2.60 13.38 -21.12
C ASN A 185 -1.38 13.63 -22.01
N ILE A 186 -0.42 12.70 -22.05
CA ILE A 186 0.77 12.78 -22.90
C ILE A 186 0.36 12.80 -24.38
N ASN A 187 -0.52 11.90 -24.81
CA ASN A 187 -0.99 11.87 -26.19
C ASN A 187 -1.70 13.17 -26.59
N SER A 188 -2.51 13.73 -25.69
CA SER A 188 -3.19 15.02 -25.92
C SER A 188 -2.17 16.16 -26.05
N GLU A 189 -1.16 16.19 -25.18
CA GLU A 189 -0.10 17.20 -25.20
C GLU A 189 0.77 17.09 -26.46
N VAL A 190 1.12 15.87 -26.87
CA VAL A 190 1.83 15.61 -28.14
C VAL A 190 1.05 16.14 -29.33
N ASN A 191 -0.27 15.89 -29.37
CA ASN A 191 -1.12 16.39 -30.45
C ASN A 191 -1.25 17.92 -30.45
N ARG A 192 -1.37 18.52 -29.25
CA ARG A 192 -1.39 19.98 -29.08
C ARG A 192 -0.08 20.62 -29.55
N ALA A 193 1.07 20.06 -29.15
CA ALA A 193 2.39 20.52 -29.53
C ALA A 193 2.61 20.44 -31.05
N LYS A 194 2.34 19.28 -31.66
CA LYS A 194 2.43 19.11 -33.13
C LYS A 194 1.57 20.11 -33.90
N SER A 195 0.36 20.37 -33.42
CA SER A 195 -0.53 21.34 -34.06
C SER A 195 0.03 22.76 -33.98
N ALA A 196 0.53 23.16 -32.80
CA ALA A 196 1.14 24.47 -32.58
C ALA A 196 2.41 24.65 -33.43
N GLU A 197 3.26 23.63 -33.50
CA GLU A 197 4.47 23.62 -34.34
C GLU A 197 4.14 23.74 -35.82
N SER A 198 3.10 23.04 -36.29
CA SER A 198 2.61 23.16 -37.66
C SER A 198 2.13 24.58 -37.97
N THR A 199 1.41 25.23 -37.05
CA THR A 199 0.97 26.62 -37.20
C THR A 199 2.16 27.58 -37.22
N LEU A 200 3.12 27.42 -36.31
CA LEU A 200 4.31 28.28 -36.25
C LEU A 200 5.13 28.15 -37.54
N THR A 201 5.29 26.93 -38.05
CA THR A 201 5.97 26.66 -39.33
C THR A 201 5.26 27.34 -40.50
N ALA A 202 3.92 27.24 -40.57
CA ALA A 202 3.14 27.89 -41.60
C ALA A 202 3.26 29.43 -41.54
N ASN A 203 3.17 30.01 -40.34
CA ASN A 203 3.30 31.45 -40.13
C ASN A 203 4.71 31.95 -40.51
N LEU A 204 5.76 31.20 -40.12
CA LEU A 204 7.13 31.54 -40.48
C LEU A 204 7.33 31.51 -42.00
N ASN A 205 6.84 30.46 -42.68
CA ASN A 205 6.92 30.36 -44.14
C ASN A 205 6.17 31.51 -44.84
N ALA A 206 5.01 31.91 -44.33
CA ALA A 206 4.26 33.05 -44.85
C ALA A 206 5.02 34.38 -44.66
N GLU A 207 5.64 34.58 -43.50
CA GLU A 207 6.43 35.78 -43.21
C GLU A 207 7.71 35.85 -44.06
N VAL A 208 8.40 34.71 -44.23
CA VAL A 208 9.55 34.60 -45.15
C VAL A 208 9.13 34.99 -46.58
N THR A 209 7.98 34.50 -47.04
CA THR A 209 7.44 34.86 -48.37
C THR A 209 7.10 36.35 -48.47
N ARG A 210 6.47 36.92 -47.43
CA ARG A 210 6.14 38.35 -47.37
C ARG A 210 7.40 39.23 -47.40
N ALA A 211 8.41 38.88 -46.60
CA ALA A 211 9.67 39.62 -46.49
C ALA A 211 10.45 39.59 -47.82
N THR A 212 10.65 38.40 -48.39
CA THR A 212 11.35 38.21 -49.67
C THR A 212 10.68 38.98 -50.83
N ASN A 213 9.35 38.99 -50.90
CA ASN A 213 8.61 39.77 -51.91
C ASN A 213 8.79 41.29 -51.72
N ALA A 214 8.76 41.78 -50.48
CA ALA A 214 8.98 43.18 -50.17
C ALA A 214 10.42 43.62 -50.51
N GLU A 215 11.41 42.79 -50.16
CA GLU A 215 12.83 43.02 -50.47
C GLU A 215 13.09 43.05 -51.97
N SER A 216 12.48 42.13 -52.74
CA SER A 216 12.54 42.12 -54.20
C SER A 216 11.98 43.41 -54.80
N THR A 217 10.85 43.88 -54.28
CA THR A 217 10.22 45.14 -54.71
C THR A 217 11.11 46.35 -54.40
N LEU A 218 11.67 46.41 -53.19
CA LEU A 218 12.57 47.49 -52.79
C LEU A 218 13.84 47.49 -53.65
N THR A 219 14.39 46.32 -53.96
CA THR A 219 15.54 46.15 -54.85
C THR A 219 15.23 46.66 -56.25
N ASN A 220 14.07 46.32 -56.82
CA ASN A 220 13.65 46.79 -58.13
C ASN A 220 13.43 48.31 -58.18
N ASN A 221 12.81 48.87 -57.15
CA ASN A 221 12.61 50.31 -57.03
C ASN A 221 13.96 51.03 -56.93
N LEU A 222 14.89 50.52 -56.13
CA LEU A 222 16.23 51.09 -55.99
C LEU A 222 17.00 51.03 -57.31
N ASN A 223 16.96 49.90 -58.02
CA ASN A 223 17.60 49.77 -59.34
C ASN A 223 17.01 50.74 -60.38
N SER A 224 15.70 50.94 -60.35
CA SER A 224 15.02 51.91 -61.21
C SER A 224 15.44 53.34 -60.89
N GLU A 225 15.52 53.67 -59.60
CA GLU A 225 15.96 54.99 -59.14
C GLU A 225 17.43 55.26 -59.46
N ILE A 226 18.31 54.27 -59.29
CA ILE A 226 19.72 54.34 -59.72
C ILE A 226 19.80 54.64 -61.21
N THR A 227 18.98 53.98 -62.03
CA THR A 227 18.95 54.19 -63.48
C THR A 227 18.49 55.60 -63.83
N ARG A 228 17.40 56.07 -63.20
CA ARG A 228 16.86 57.43 -63.36
C ARG A 228 17.88 58.49 -62.95
N ALA A 229 18.54 58.32 -61.79
CA ALA A 229 19.54 59.23 -61.27
C ALA A 229 20.74 59.34 -62.21
N LYS A 230 21.32 58.20 -62.64
CA LYS A 230 22.42 58.18 -63.61
C LYS A 230 22.06 58.89 -64.93
N ALA A 231 20.84 58.70 -65.42
CA ALA A 231 20.38 59.38 -66.65
C ALA A 231 20.28 60.91 -66.45
N ALA A 232 19.75 61.36 -65.32
CA ALA A 232 19.67 62.77 -64.97
C ALA A 232 21.07 63.41 -64.78
N GLU A 233 21.97 62.72 -64.09
CA GLU A 233 23.36 63.14 -63.88
C GLU A 233 24.14 63.22 -65.19
N ASN A 234 23.97 62.25 -66.10
CA ASN A 234 24.54 62.30 -67.44
C ASN A 234 24.00 63.49 -68.24
N THR A 235 22.71 63.78 -68.13
CA THR A 235 22.10 64.95 -68.78
C THR A 235 22.71 66.24 -68.26
N LEU A 236 22.81 66.39 -66.94
CA LEU A 236 23.43 67.56 -66.31
C LEU A 236 24.89 67.71 -66.72
N THR A 237 25.65 66.62 -66.72
CA THR A 237 27.05 66.58 -67.15
C THR A 237 27.19 67.00 -68.61
N ASN A 238 26.33 66.49 -69.49
CA ASN A 238 26.31 66.87 -70.90
C ASN A 238 25.97 68.35 -71.08
N THR A 239 24.97 68.88 -70.35
CA THR A 239 24.63 70.31 -70.38
C THR A 239 25.79 71.17 -69.91
N ILE A 240 26.45 70.79 -68.81
CA ILE A 240 27.64 71.50 -68.30
C ILE A 240 28.75 71.47 -69.35
N ASN A 241 29.09 70.29 -69.90
CA ASN A 241 30.14 70.15 -70.90
C ASN A 241 29.83 70.90 -72.20
N THR A 242 28.57 70.97 -72.60
CA THR A 242 28.13 71.72 -73.79
C THR A 242 28.23 73.23 -73.58
N ASN A 243 27.91 73.71 -72.37
CA ASN A 243 27.94 75.14 -72.05
C ASN A 243 29.32 75.62 -71.59
N LYS A 244 30.19 74.72 -71.12
CA LYS A 244 31.53 75.03 -70.64
C LYS A 244 32.36 75.85 -71.66
N PRO A 245 32.38 75.55 -72.98
CA PRO A 245 33.06 76.38 -73.97
C PRO A 245 32.45 77.77 -74.19
N ASN A 246 31.18 77.98 -73.82
CA ASN A 246 30.54 79.30 -73.87
C ASN A 246 30.86 80.15 -72.62
N TRP A 247 31.23 79.49 -71.53
CA TRP A 247 31.57 80.12 -70.23
C TRP A 247 33.08 80.27 -70.02
N ASP A 248 33.89 79.38 -70.58
CA ASP A 248 35.33 79.57 -70.69
C ASP A 248 35.57 80.73 -71.68
N ASP A 249 36.27 81.78 -71.22
CA ASP A 249 36.31 83.10 -71.84
C ASP A 249 36.39 83.10 -73.37
N LYS A 250 35.32 83.59 -74.01
CA LYS A 250 35.21 83.83 -75.47
C LYS A 250 36.34 84.72 -76.02
N TYR A 251 37.05 85.43 -75.16
CA TYR A 251 38.26 86.20 -75.46
C TYR A 251 39.32 85.90 -74.41
N THR A 252 40.50 85.50 -74.84
CA THR A 252 41.65 85.34 -73.94
C THR A 252 41.94 86.64 -73.19
N LYS A 253 42.54 86.56 -71.99
CA LYS A 253 42.99 87.75 -71.22
C LYS A 253 43.75 88.74 -72.11
N ASN A 254 44.56 88.22 -73.03
CA ASN A 254 45.34 89.00 -73.97
C ASN A 254 44.48 89.76 -75.00
N GLU A 255 43.39 89.17 -75.49
CA GLU A 255 42.44 89.84 -76.39
C GLU A 255 41.60 90.90 -75.68
N VAL A 256 41.26 90.68 -74.40
CA VAL A 256 40.57 91.67 -73.56
C VAL A 256 41.49 92.84 -73.27
N ASP A 257 42.71 92.57 -72.83
CA ASP A 257 43.72 93.61 -72.55
C ASP A 257 44.05 94.42 -73.81
N ASN A 258 44.15 93.79 -74.99
CA ASN A 258 44.40 94.48 -76.26
C ASN A 258 43.24 95.41 -76.69
N LYS A 259 41.99 94.98 -76.48
CA LYS A 259 40.81 95.82 -76.77
C LYS A 259 40.68 97.00 -75.80
N ILE A 260 41.01 96.79 -74.52
CA ILE A 260 41.02 97.84 -73.51
C ILE A 260 42.14 98.85 -73.78
N ASN A 261 43.35 98.37 -74.11
CA ASN A 261 44.48 99.24 -74.42
C ASN A 261 44.25 100.11 -75.67
N GLN A 262 43.57 99.59 -76.70
CA GLN A 262 43.17 100.41 -77.87
C GLN A 262 42.22 101.56 -77.53
N VAL A 263 41.40 101.41 -76.49
CA VAL A 263 40.43 102.44 -76.08
C VAL A 263 41.07 103.46 -75.13
N VAL A 264 42.01 103.02 -74.28
CA VAL A 264 42.62 103.86 -73.23
C VAL A 264 43.80 104.68 -73.73
N SER A 265 44.57 104.21 -74.73
CA SER A 265 45.80 104.90 -75.18
C SER A 265 45.58 106.27 -75.83
N ASN A 266 44.34 106.62 -76.21
CA ASN A 266 44.02 107.86 -76.92
C ASN A 266 43.30 108.91 -76.03
N MET A 267 43.31 108.74 -74.70
CA MET A 267 42.65 109.65 -73.75
C MET A 267 43.62 110.17 -72.69
N ASP A 268 44.01 111.45 -72.78
CA ASP A 268 44.79 112.16 -71.74
C ASP A 268 43.88 113.15 -71.01
N TRP A 269 43.51 112.84 -69.76
CA TRP A 269 42.57 113.67 -68.98
C TRP A 269 43.25 114.93 -68.42
N LYS A 270 42.64 116.08 -68.67
CA LYS A 270 43.07 117.38 -68.14
C LYS A 270 42.07 117.93 -67.13
N GLU A 271 42.51 118.87 -66.30
CA GLU A 271 41.66 119.51 -65.31
C GLU A 271 40.45 120.20 -65.95
N SER A 272 39.32 120.16 -65.24
CA SER A 272 38.05 120.69 -65.73
C SER A 272 37.99 122.22 -65.71
N VAL A 273 37.43 122.80 -66.77
CA VAL A 273 37.26 124.25 -66.92
C VAL A 273 35.83 124.68 -66.60
N ALA A 274 35.62 125.96 -66.28
CA ALA A 274 34.30 126.44 -65.88
C ALA A 274 33.31 126.51 -67.06
N THR A 275 33.72 127.09 -68.20
CA THR A 275 32.91 127.24 -69.42
C THR A 275 33.65 126.77 -70.67
N TYR A 276 32.95 126.51 -71.77
CA TYR A 276 33.59 126.03 -73.01
C TYR A 276 34.62 127.04 -73.56
N SER A 277 34.37 128.34 -73.38
CA SER A 277 35.31 129.39 -73.79
C SER A 277 36.62 129.36 -73.00
N ASP A 278 36.61 128.79 -71.79
CA ASP A 278 37.78 128.69 -70.92
C ASP A 278 38.74 127.57 -71.33
N ILE A 279 38.30 126.64 -72.21
CA ILE A 279 39.18 125.60 -72.75
C ILE A 279 40.33 126.24 -73.53
N ALA A 280 40.01 127.20 -74.41
CA ALA A 280 40.99 127.85 -75.29
C ALA A 280 41.99 128.75 -74.53
N THR A 281 41.62 129.23 -73.34
CA THR A 281 42.49 130.06 -72.49
C THR A 281 43.33 129.21 -71.54
N THR A 282 42.77 128.12 -71.00
CA THR A 282 43.45 127.23 -70.04
C THR A 282 44.41 126.26 -70.74
N TYR A 283 44.05 125.80 -71.93
CA TYR A 283 44.85 124.86 -72.75
C TYR A 283 45.08 125.44 -74.15
N PRO A 284 45.97 126.43 -74.30
CA PRO A 284 46.17 127.14 -75.57
C PRO A 284 46.91 126.31 -76.64
N THR A 285 47.64 125.26 -76.24
CA THR A 285 48.36 124.34 -77.13
C THR A 285 48.02 122.87 -76.80
N PRO A 286 46.80 122.40 -77.12
CA PRO A 286 46.38 121.05 -76.77
C PRO A 286 46.98 119.99 -77.70
N ASP A 287 47.39 118.85 -77.15
CA ASP A 287 47.78 117.68 -77.95
C ASP A 287 46.56 116.81 -78.26
N ASP A 288 46.65 116.05 -79.36
CA ASP A 288 45.61 115.09 -79.75
C ASP A 288 45.35 114.07 -78.62
N GLY A 289 44.07 113.82 -78.33
CA GLY A 289 43.64 112.94 -77.25
C GLY A 289 43.43 113.61 -75.89
N TRP A 290 43.78 114.89 -75.71
CA TRP A 290 43.46 115.63 -74.48
C TRP A 290 41.95 115.69 -74.28
N THR A 291 41.49 115.35 -73.08
CA THR A 291 40.07 115.26 -72.72
C THR A 291 39.79 116.15 -71.50
N VAL A 292 38.88 117.11 -71.65
CA VAL A 292 38.52 118.12 -70.64
C VAL A 292 37.02 118.10 -70.41
N ASN A 293 36.59 118.15 -69.15
CA ASN A 293 35.18 118.36 -68.79
C ASN A 293 34.92 119.86 -68.56
N VAL A 294 33.78 120.35 -69.06
CA VAL A 294 33.30 121.72 -68.85
C VAL A 294 32.16 121.70 -67.83
N LYS A 295 32.36 122.40 -66.71
CA LYS A 295 31.48 122.28 -65.54
C LYS A 295 30.09 122.89 -65.71
N ASP A 296 29.94 123.95 -66.49
CA ASP A 296 28.65 124.63 -66.67
C ASP A 296 27.64 123.83 -67.50
N THR A 297 28.13 123.05 -68.46
CA THR A 297 27.35 122.28 -69.43
C THR A 297 27.41 120.79 -69.16
N ASP A 298 28.34 120.35 -68.30
CA ASP A 298 28.69 118.95 -68.04
C ASP A 298 29.00 118.17 -69.33
N ILE A 299 29.53 118.89 -70.33
CA ILE A 299 29.98 118.32 -71.59
C ILE A 299 31.49 118.13 -71.51
N THR A 300 31.91 116.91 -71.82
CA THR A 300 33.30 116.51 -71.96
C THR A 300 33.68 116.67 -73.42
N TYR A 301 34.78 117.39 -73.65
CA TYR A 301 35.35 117.65 -74.96
C TYR A 301 36.68 116.93 -75.09
N ARG A 302 36.96 116.42 -76.28
CA ARG A 302 38.27 115.85 -76.64
C ARG A 302 38.88 116.67 -77.76
N TYR A 303 40.17 116.97 -77.65
CA TYR A 303 40.91 117.58 -78.74
C TYR A 303 41.29 116.52 -79.77
N SER A 304 40.87 116.71 -81.01
CA SER A 304 41.10 115.79 -82.14
C SER A 304 42.37 116.09 -82.95
N GLY A 305 43.31 116.85 -82.36
CA GLY A 305 44.48 117.40 -83.05
C GLY A 305 44.18 118.64 -83.92
N SER A 306 42.92 119.04 -84.05
CA SER A 306 42.51 120.22 -84.84
C SER A 306 41.42 121.06 -84.17
N ALA A 307 40.49 120.43 -83.44
CA ALA A 307 39.43 121.12 -82.72
C ALA A 307 39.03 120.36 -81.44
N TRP A 308 38.44 121.08 -80.49
CA TRP A 308 37.77 120.47 -79.34
C TRP A 308 36.38 119.99 -79.76
N ILE A 309 36.22 118.67 -79.86
CA ILE A 309 34.95 118.04 -80.23
C ILE A 309 34.19 117.59 -78.97
N PRO A 310 32.89 117.89 -78.84
CA PRO A 310 32.09 117.39 -77.73
C PRO A 310 31.92 115.88 -77.87
N ILE A 311 32.38 115.13 -76.86
CA ILE A 311 32.26 113.67 -76.82
C ILE A 311 31.21 113.18 -75.82
N SER A 312 30.60 114.08 -75.02
CA SER A 312 29.50 113.73 -74.11
C SER A 312 28.26 114.63 -74.23
N ALA A 313 27.99 115.21 -75.40
CA ALA A 313 26.83 116.09 -75.64
C ALA A 313 25.44 115.41 -75.61
N ASN A 314 25.31 114.21 -75.04
CA ASN A 314 24.04 113.51 -74.83
C ASN A 314 23.79 113.22 -73.34
N SER A 315 23.75 114.26 -72.52
CA SER A 315 23.21 114.15 -71.16
C SER A 315 21.69 114.03 -71.24
N ILE A 316 21.20 112.79 -71.31
CA ILE A 316 19.76 112.47 -71.30
C ILE A 316 19.15 113.03 -69.99
N PRO A 317 18.02 113.78 -70.01
CA PRO A 317 17.39 114.32 -68.80
C PRO A 317 16.98 113.21 -67.83
N LEU A 318 16.83 113.47 -66.53
CA LEU A 318 16.37 112.44 -65.57
C LEU A 318 14.92 112.03 -65.88
N ALA A 319 14.66 110.72 -65.88
CA ALA A 319 13.33 110.19 -66.16
C ALA A 319 12.35 110.54 -65.03
N SER A 320 11.13 110.94 -65.40
CA SER A 320 10.03 111.22 -64.47
C SER A 320 8.82 110.35 -64.82
N SER A 321 7.80 110.32 -63.96
CA SER A 321 6.54 109.60 -64.22
C SER A 321 5.80 110.07 -65.49
N SER A 322 6.20 111.21 -66.04
CA SER A 322 5.49 111.90 -67.12
C SER A 322 6.35 112.08 -68.38
N VAL A 323 7.67 111.92 -68.27
CA VAL A 323 8.63 112.27 -69.34
C VAL A 323 9.77 111.24 -69.38
N ASP A 324 10.10 110.78 -70.60
CA ASP A 324 11.24 109.90 -70.85
C ASP A 324 12.56 110.63 -70.58
N GLY A 325 13.51 109.93 -69.98
CA GLY A 325 14.83 110.47 -69.61
C GLY A 325 15.92 109.40 -69.69
N LYS A 326 16.87 109.39 -68.75
CA LYS A 326 17.97 108.39 -68.66
C LYS A 326 17.48 106.93 -68.63
N MET A 327 16.19 106.72 -68.43
CA MET A 327 15.41 105.50 -68.66
C MET A 327 14.02 105.91 -69.19
N SER A 328 13.24 105.00 -69.77
CA SER A 328 11.88 105.37 -70.22
C SER A 328 10.99 105.74 -69.03
N LYS A 329 9.95 106.56 -69.25
CA LYS A 329 8.96 106.90 -68.23
C LYS A 329 8.29 105.64 -67.68
N GLN A 330 8.13 104.61 -68.52
CA GLN A 330 7.57 103.33 -68.12
C GLN A 330 8.56 102.58 -67.22
N ASP A 331 9.83 102.50 -67.59
CA ASP A 331 10.85 101.87 -66.73
C ASP A 331 11.02 102.63 -65.41
N LYS A 332 10.84 103.95 -65.40
CA LYS A 332 10.88 104.75 -64.16
C LYS A 332 9.68 104.46 -63.26
N ILE A 333 8.48 104.34 -63.83
CA ILE A 333 7.28 103.89 -63.12
C ILE A 333 7.49 102.48 -62.57
N ASP A 334 8.02 101.57 -63.38
CA ASP A 334 8.25 100.17 -63.02
C ASP A 334 9.37 100.05 -61.97
N HIS A 335 10.40 100.90 -62.02
CA HIS A 335 11.45 100.97 -61.01
C HIS A 335 10.93 101.53 -59.67
N ASP A 336 10.08 102.55 -59.70
CA ASP A 336 9.45 103.09 -58.49
C ASP A 336 8.45 102.09 -57.88
N ASP A 337 7.73 101.35 -58.73
CA ASP A 337 6.90 100.21 -58.34
C ASP A 337 7.74 99.08 -57.72
N MET A 338 8.88 98.74 -58.31
CA MET A 338 9.83 97.75 -57.79
C MET A 338 10.41 98.16 -56.42
N ASN A 339 10.80 99.42 -56.26
CA ASN A 339 11.36 99.94 -55.01
C ASN A 339 10.30 100.05 -53.90
N SER A 340 9.04 100.34 -54.27
CA SER A 340 7.89 100.29 -53.35
C SER A 340 7.52 98.85 -52.96
N LYS A 341 7.73 97.88 -53.86
CA LYS A 341 7.41 96.46 -53.70
C LYS A 341 8.54 95.58 -53.16
N LYS A 342 9.69 96.14 -52.71
CA LYS A 342 10.89 95.42 -52.19
C LYS A 342 10.75 93.89 -52.18
N HIS A 343 11.19 93.23 -53.25
CA HIS A 343 10.79 91.87 -53.53
C HIS A 343 11.28 90.90 -52.44
N ILE A 344 10.33 90.23 -51.79
CA ILE A 344 10.59 89.04 -51.00
C ILE A 344 10.41 87.85 -51.94
N HIS A 345 11.42 86.98 -52.04
CA HIS A 345 11.31 85.77 -52.85
C HIS A 345 10.38 84.75 -52.17
N SER A 346 9.63 83.99 -52.96
CA SER A 346 8.72 82.93 -52.48
C SER A 346 9.43 81.84 -51.65
N ASN A 347 10.72 81.62 -51.91
CA ASN A 347 11.56 80.68 -51.17
C ASN A 347 12.35 81.31 -50.01
N LYS A 348 12.16 82.60 -49.69
CA LYS A 348 12.82 83.22 -48.53
C LYS A 348 12.51 82.46 -47.24
N GLY A 349 11.26 82.04 -47.04
CA GLY A 349 10.88 81.22 -45.88
C GLY A 349 11.60 79.88 -45.83
N ILE A 350 11.87 79.24 -46.98
CA ILE A 350 12.61 77.98 -47.06
C ILE A 350 14.09 78.20 -46.71
N ILE A 351 14.70 79.26 -47.25
CA ILE A 351 16.10 79.60 -47.01
C ILE A 351 16.32 80.04 -45.55
N ASP A 352 15.37 80.77 -44.96
CA ASP A 352 15.42 81.18 -43.55
C ASP A 352 15.28 79.98 -42.57
N ILE A 353 14.66 78.87 -43.01
CA ILE A 353 14.56 77.61 -42.24
C ILE A 353 15.86 76.80 -42.31
N ILE A 354 16.69 76.97 -43.34
CA ILE A 354 18.00 76.32 -43.45
C ILE A 354 18.97 77.03 -42.48
N THR A 355 18.98 76.53 -41.25
CA THR A 355 19.89 77.01 -40.19
C THR A 355 21.31 76.48 -40.39
N GLN A 356 22.30 77.16 -39.80
CA GLN A 356 23.69 76.69 -39.77
C GLN A 356 23.79 75.25 -39.23
N GLY A 357 22.96 74.87 -38.25
CA GLY A 357 22.93 73.49 -37.74
C GLY A 357 22.42 72.44 -38.74
N LEU A 358 21.53 72.79 -39.67
CA LEU A 358 21.12 71.88 -40.75
C LEU A 358 22.23 71.72 -41.80
N ILE A 359 22.97 72.79 -42.06
CA ILE A 359 24.15 72.76 -42.94
C ILE A 359 25.27 71.94 -42.29
N ASP A 360 25.50 72.10 -40.98
CA ASP A 360 26.50 71.33 -40.24
C ASP A 360 26.15 69.84 -40.18
N ASN A 361 24.87 69.50 -39.99
CA ASN A 361 24.39 68.12 -40.07
C ASN A 361 24.52 67.51 -41.47
N TRP A 362 24.26 68.31 -42.52
CA TRP A 362 24.46 67.87 -43.91
C TRP A 362 25.94 67.66 -44.22
N ASN A 363 26.82 68.53 -43.73
CA ASN A 363 28.27 68.38 -43.85
C ASN A 363 28.80 67.19 -43.03
N ALA A 364 28.27 66.94 -41.84
CA ALA A 364 28.60 65.76 -41.03
C ALA A 364 28.16 64.47 -41.71
N ALA A 365 26.95 64.44 -42.28
CA ALA A 365 26.48 63.34 -43.12
C ALA A 365 27.40 63.17 -44.33
N TYR A 366 27.71 64.24 -45.08
CA TYR A 366 28.63 64.23 -46.21
C TYR A 366 30.01 63.65 -45.84
N THR A 367 30.54 63.99 -44.67
CA THR A 367 31.81 63.46 -44.13
C THR A 367 31.71 61.95 -43.91
N HIS A 368 30.62 61.47 -43.30
CA HIS A 368 30.38 60.04 -43.06
C HIS A 368 30.14 59.21 -44.35
N ILE A 369 29.65 59.83 -45.43
CA ILE A 369 29.57 59.23 -46.79
C ILE A 369 30.79 59.55 -47.66
N SER A 370 31.81 60.24 -47.15
CA SER A 370 33.10 60.41 -47.84
C SER A 370 34.24 59.67 -47.16
N ASP A 371 33.97 58.98 -46.04
CA ASP A 371 34.87 58.02 -45.42
C ASP A 371 35.34 56.95 -46.43
N THR A 372 36.64 56.67 -46.40
CA THR A 372 37.28 55.69 -47.31
C THR A 372 36.80 54.27 -47.03
N VAL A 373 36.38 53.97 -45.81
CA VAL A 373 35.78 52.68 -45.43
C VAL A 373 34.45 52.95 -44.76
N LYS A 374 33.36 52.67 -45.48
CA LYS A 374 32.04 53.11 -45.06
C LYS A 374 31.37 52.23 -44.00
N HIS A 375 31.63 50.91 -43.95
CA HIS A 375 31.10 50.02 -42.88
C HIS A 375 31.87 48.68 -42.74
N ILE A 376 32.61 48.24 -43.76
CA ILE A 376 33.51 47.06 -43.74
C ILE A 376 34.54 47.26 -44.86
N THR A 377 35.81 46.97 -44.58
CA THR A 377 36.95 47.09 -45.52
C THR A 377 36.80 46.11 -46.68
N ALA A 378 37.54 46.35 -47.78
CA ALA A 378 37.58 45.41 -48.91
C ALA A 378 38.05 44.00 -48.48
N ALA A 379 38.95 43.91 -47.49
CA ALA A 379 39.36 42.64 -46.90
C ALA A 379 38.21 41.93 -46.17
N GLU A 380 37.43 42.67 -45.37
CA GLU A 380 36.26 42.14 -44.65
C GLU A 380 35.12 41.74 -45.59
N ARG A 381 34.92 42.48 -46.69
CA ARG A 381 33.96 42.13 -47.74
C ARG A 381 34.37 40.89 -48.53
N THR A 382 35.65 40.72 -48.82
CA THR A 382 36.19 39.51 -49.46
C THR A 382 36.01 38.29 -48.55
N LEU A 383 36.18 38.46 -47.23
CA LEU A 383 35.93 37.41 -46.25
C LEU A 383 34.43 37.04 -46.20
N TRP A 384 33.55 38.04 -46.18
CA TRP A 384 32.09 37.83 -46.11
C TRP A 384 31.53 37.18 -47.39
N ASN A 385 32.00 37.62 -48.57
CA ASN A 385 31.66 37.01 -49.84
C ASN A 385 32.19 35.57 -49.99
N SER A 386 33.27 35.22 -49.27
CA SER A 386 33.79 33.84 -49.22
C SER A 386 32.97 32.91 -48.31
N VAL A 387 32.17 33.46 -47.40
CA VAL A 387 31.34 32.69 -46.44
C VAL A 387 29.88 32.59 -46.91
N SER A 388 29.38 33.57 -47.66
CA SER A 388 27.99 33.61 -48.15
C SER A 388 27.65 32.56 -49.23
N ASN A 389 28.65 31.91 -49.84
CA ASN A 389 28.46 30.90 -50.90
C ASN A 389 29.13 29.54 -50.57
N LYS A 390 29.10 29.10 -49.31
CA LYS A 390 29.57 27.74 -48.94
C LYS A 390 28.54 26.63 -49.07
N SER A 391 27.36 26.92 -49.60
CA SER A 391 26.37 25.89 -49.95
C SER A 391 26.66 25.25 -51.33
N ASP A 392 27.10 26.01 -52.35
CA ASP A 392 26.90 25.55 -53.74
C ASP A 392 28.05 25.74 -54.74
N VAL A 393 29.31 25.79 -54.30
CA VAL A 393 30.43 25.52 -55.21
C VAL A 393 31.40 24.56 -54.55
N GLY A 394 31.53 23.36 -55.12
CA GLY A 394 32.41 22.31 -54.64
C GLY A 394 33.80 22.84 -54.37
N HIS A 395 34.13 23.00 -53.09
CA HIS A 395 35.48 23.22 -52.63
C HIS A 395 35.91 21.98 -51.87
N THR A 396 37.05 21.43 -52.25
CA THR A 396 37.69 20.35 -51.53
C THR A 396 38.40 20.93 -50.32
N HIS A 397 37.85 20.67 -49.14
CA HIS A 397 38.60 20.87 -47.91
C HIS A 397 39.79 19.91 -47.90
N VAL A 398 41.01 20.45 -47.87
CA VAL A 398 42.19 19.64 -47.56
C VAL A 398 42.13 19.30 -46.07
N ALA A 399 42.52 18.07 -45.67
CA ALA A 399 42.32 17.57 -44.29
C ALA A 399 42.85 18.50 -43.18
N VAL A 400 43.81 19.39 -43.50
CA VAL A 400 44.35 20.39 -42.58
C VAL A 400 43.37 21.52 -42.24
N ASN A 401 42.38 21.79 -43.09
CA ASN A 401 41.42 22.89 -42.94
C ASN A 401 40.14 22.51 -42.20
N ILE A 402 39.96 21.23 -41.84
CA ILE A 402 38.85 20.76 -41.01
C ILE A 402 39.42 20.22 -39.70
N THR A 403 39.82 21.14 -38.84
CA THR A 403 40.46 20.82 -37.55
C THR A 403 39.50 20.16 -36.56
N ASP A 404 38.19 20.38 -36.72
CA ASP A 404 37.16 19.90 -35.80
C ASP A 404 36.37 18.69 -36.31
N LEU A 405 36.36 18.39 -37.62
CA LEU A 405 35.57 17.28 -38.18
C LEU A 405 35.89 15.94 -37.53
N ILE A 406 37.18 15.67 -37.27
CA ILE A 406 37.59 14.46 -36.57
C ILE A 406 37.11 14.47 -35.11
N SER A 407 37.07 15.63 -34.45
CA SER A 407 36.58 15.80 -33.08
C SER A 407 35.05 15.66 -33.00
N THR A 408 34.33 16.25 -33.95
CA THR A 408 32.87 16.27 -34.04
C THR A 408 32.32 14.91 -34.45
N ILE A 409 32.93 14.22 -35.42
CA ILE A 409 32.57 12.84 -35.76
C ILE A 409 32.88 11.91 -34.59
N ARG A 410 34.04 12.05 -33.91
CA ARG A 410 34.32 11.26 -32.70
C ARG A 410 33.28 11.51 -31.61
N SER A 411 32.97 12.76 -31.31
CA SER A 411 32.05 13.12 -30.22
C SER A 411 30.62 12.66 -30.52
N CYS A 412 30.14 12.78 -31.75
CA CYS A 412 28.81 12.32 -32.16
C CYS A 412 28.71 10.78 -32.20
N ALA A 413 29.72 10.10 -32.76
CA ALA A 413 29.70 8.64 -32.91
C ALA A 413 29.98 7.87 -31.59
N LEU A 414 30.70 8.47 -30.64
CA LEU A 414 31.02 7.85 -29.33
C LEU A 414 30.15 8.37 -28.17
N ALA A 415 29.26 9.35 -28.39
CA ALA A 415 28.30 9.80 -27.39
C ALA A 415 27.31 8.68 -27.05
N GLY A 416 27.64 7.88 -26.04
CA GLY A 416 26.84 6.74 -25.58
C GLY A 416 27.66 5.48 -25.30
N LEU A 417 28.91 5.40 -25.79
CA LEU A 417 29.80 4.27 -25.50
C LEU A 417 30.61 4.59 -24.24
N SER A 418 30.13 4.12 -23.08
CA SER A 418 30.75 4.35 -21.76
C SER A 418 32.24 3.97 -21.75
N THR A 419 33.10 4.92 -21.42
CA THR A 419 34.52 4.69 -21.11
C THR A 419 34.73 4.09 -19.72
N THR A 420 33.67 3.87 -18.96
CA THR A 420 33.73 3.71 -17.50
C THR A 420 33.96 2.27 -17.03
N THR A 421 34.12 1.29 -17.94
CA THR A 421 34.52 -0.07 -17.55
C THR A 421 35.37 -0.74 -18.64
N ASN A 422 36.68 -0.84 -18.38
CA ASN A 422 37.75 -1.40 -19.24
C ASN A 422 37.89 -0.76 -20.63
N SER A 423 38.40 0.46 -20.67
CA SER A 423 38.50 1.31 -21.88
C SER A 423 39.49 0.76 -22.93
N ILE A 424 39.02 -0.11 -23.82
CA ILE A 424 39.79 -0.59 -24.99
C ILE A 424 39.97 0.54 -26.03
N ILE A 425 39.01 1.47 -26.07
CA ILE A 425 38.99 2.62 -26.97
C ILE A 425 39.56 3.84 -26.23
N SER A 426 40.58 4.46 -26.82
CA SER A 426 41.27 5.65 -26.34
C SER A 426 40.80 6.89 -27.10
N ALA A 427 40.89 8.06 -26.46
CA ALA A 427 40.64 9.36 -27.11
C ALA A 427 41.53 9.59 -28.35
N SER A 428 42.67 8.91 -28.44
CA SER A 428 43.57 8.97 -29.58
C SER A 428 43.13 8.11 -30.78
N ASP A 429 42.23 7.14 -30.60
CA ASP A 429 41.83 6.22 -31.67
C ASP A 429 41.02 6.92 -32.76
N THR A 430 41.34 6.65 -34.03
CA THR A 430 40.50 7.05 -35.16
C THR A 430 39.14 6.34 -35.07
N VAL A 431 38.11 6.87 -35.73
CA VAL A 431 36.78 6.24 -35.76
C VAL A 431 36.85 4.78 -36.24
N LEU A 432 37.64 4.53 -37.30
CA LEU A 432 37.88 3.18 -37.80
C LEU A 432 38.68 2.31 -36.79
N GLY A 433 39.64 2.91 -36.08
CA GLY A 433 40.38 2.23 -35.02
C GLY A 433 39.50 1.85 -33.83
N ALA A 434 38.60 2.73 -33.41
CA ALA A 434 37.65 2.50 -32.34
C ALA A 434 36.63 1.39 -32.70
N LEU A 435 36.07 1.45 -33.91
CA LEU A 435 35.16 0.41 -34.42
C LEU A 435 35.87 -0.94 -34.60
N GLY A 436 37.11 -0.95 -35.09
CA GLY A 436 37.91 -2.16 -35.22
C GLY A 436 38.25 -2.80 -33.87
N LYS A 437 38.57 -1.98 -32.87
CA LYS A 437 38.78 -2.43 -31.48
C LYS A 437 37.50 -2.99 -30.85
N LEU A 438 36.37 -2.33 -31.05
CA LEU A 438 35.07 -2.82 -30.59
C LEU A 438 34.71 -4.14 -31.27
N GLN A 439 34.89 -4.24 -32.59
CA GLN A 439 34.64 -5.46 -33.34
C GLN A 439 35.56 -6.61 -32.88
N SER A 440 36.83 -6.32 -32.60
CA SER A 440 37.77 -7.29 -32.05
C SER A 440 37.33 -7.78 -30.66
N GLN A 441 36.91 -6.89 -29.77
CA GLN A 441 36.42 -7.28 -28.45
C GLN A 441 35.12 -8.07 -28.51
N ILE A 442 34.17 -7.67 -29.37
CA ILE A 442 32.91 -8.42 -29.59
C ILE A 442 33.25 -9.81 -30.13
N THR A 443 34.17 -9.92 -31.08
CA THR A 443 34.59 -11.21 -31.65
C THR A 443 35.29 -12.08 -30.60
N ALA A 444 36.15 -11.50 -29.75
CA ALA A 444 36.83 -12.19 -28.68
C ALA A 444 35.87 -12.65 -27.57
N ASN A 445 34.92 -11.80 -27.18
CA ASN A 445 33.87 -12.14 -26.21
C ASN A 445 32.93 -13.21 -26.77
N LEU A 446 32.55 -13.12 -28.04
CA LEU A 446 31.74 -14.12 -28.71
C LEU A 446 32.48 -15.46 -28.77
N SER A 447 33.77 -15.46 -29.13
CA SER A 447 34.60 -16.66 -29.12
C SER A 447 34.75 -17.25 -27.71
N THR A 448 34.99 -16.41 -26.70
CA THR A 448 35.08 -16.83 -25.29
C THR A 448 33.76 -17.44 -24.82
N LEU A 449 32.63 -16.80 -25.15
CA LEU A 449 31.30 -17.28 -24.80
C LEU A 449 30.98 -18.59 -25.53
N THR A 450 31.21 -18.67 -26.84
CA THR A 450 31.01 -19.89 -27.63
C THR A 450 31.85 -21.04 -27.09
N ASN A 451 33.12 -20.79 -26.77
CA ASN A 451 34.00 -21.77 -26.13
C ASN A 451 33.48 -22.16 -24.75
N HIS A 452 33.04 -21.21 -23.93
CA HIS A 452 32.48 -21.50 -22.61
C HIS A 452 31.18 -22.32 -22.70
N THR A 453 30.23 -21.94 -23.55
CA THR A 453 28.94 -22.64 -23.71
C THR A 453 29.09 -24.03 -24.32
N SER A 454 30.16 -24.26 -25.08
CA SER A 454 30.51 -25.59 -25.61
C SER A 454 31.46 -26.36 -24.70
N ASN A 455 31.99 -25.73 -23.64
CA ASN A 455 32.89 -26.36 -22.70
C ASN A 455 32.11 -27.20 -21.70
N THR A 456 32.17 -28.51 -21.89
CA THR A 456 31.65 -29.52 -20.95
C THR A 456 32.70 -29.95 -19.92
N ASN A 457 33.95 -29.49 -20.03
CA ASN A 457 34.95 -29.67 -19.00
C ASN A 457 34.69 -28.69 -17.87
N ASN A 458 35.03 -29.10 -16.65
CA ASN A 458 34.88 -28.29 -15.46
C ASN A 458 35.78 -27.02 -15.52
N PRO A 459 35.23 -25.85 -15.88
CA PRO A 459 36.03 -24.67 -16.22
C PRO A 459 36.53 -23.93 -14.98
N HIS A 460 35.89 -24.17 -13.83
CA HIS A 460 36.28 -23.64 -12.53
C HIS A 460 37.17 -24.62 -11.76
N SER A 461 37.54 -25.75 -12.38
CA SER A 461 38.30 -26.83 -11.74
C SER A 461 37.70 -27.25 -10.39
N THR A 462 36.38 -27.15 -10.24
CA THR A 462 35.69 -27.48 -9.00
C THR A 462 35.84 -28.97 -8.70
N THR A 463 36.61 -29.29 -7.68
CA THR A 463 36.82 -30.69 -7.27
C THR A 463 35.51 -31.30 -6.77
N ALA A 464 35.38 -32.62 -6.86
CA ALA A 464 34.20 -33.32 -6.34
C ALA A 464 33.94 -32.97 -4.86
N SER A 465 34.99 -32.69 -4.08
CA SER A 465 34.87 -32.23 -2.69
C SER A 465 34.22 -30.85 -2.56
N GLN A 466 34.53 -29.90 -3.45
CA GLN A 466 33.96 -28.53 -3.41
C GLN A 466 32.46 -28.48 -3.70
N ILE A 467 31.92 -29.48 -4.39
CA ILE A 467 30.48 -29.62 -4.66
C ILE A 467 29.81 -30.68 -3.76
N GLY A 468 30.48 -31.11 -2.67
CA GLY A 468 29.93 -32.06 -1.71
C GLY A 468 29.88 -33.52 -2.19
N LEU A 469 30.47 -33.83 -3.34
CA LEU A 469 30.53 -35.16 -3.96
C LEU A 469 31.90 -35.84 -3.81
N GLY A 470 32.73 -35.39 -2.87
CA GLY A 470 34.14 -35.84 -2.73
C GLY A 470 34.30 -37.34 -2.47
N ASN A 471 33.28 -38.00 -1.94
CA ASN A 471 33.25 -39.44 -1.67
C ASN A 471 32.50 -40.24 -2.75
N VAL A 472 31.98 -39.58 -3.78
CA VAL A 472 31.18 -40.21 -4.85
C VAL A 472 32.11 -40.55 -6.01
N THR A 473 32.17 -41.83 -6.37
CA THR A 473 32.92 -42.29 -7.54
C THR A 473 32.08 -42.15 -8.81
N ASN A 474 32.71 -41.86 -9.94
CA ASN A 474 32.03 -41.64 -11.24
C ASN A 474 31.67 -42.97 -11.94
N ASP A 475 31.06 -43.90 -11.21
CA ASP A 475 30.65 -45.20 -11.72
C ASP A 475 29.15 -45.17 -12.09
N SER A 476 28.79 -45.76 -13.24
CA SER A 476 27.40 -45.72 -13.75
C SER A 476 26.38 -46.43 -12.84
N GLN A 477 26.85 -47.26 -11.91
CA GLN A 477 26.09 -47.98 -10.88
C GLN A 477 27.03 -48.23 -9.67
N VAL A 478 26.47 -48.42 -8.47
CA VAL A 478 27.24 -48.84 -7.27
C VAL A 478 28.02 -50.10 -7.59
N LYS A 479 29.32 -50.13 -7.28
CA LYS A 479 30.16 -51.32 -7.51
C LYS A 479 29.58 -52.48 -6.70
N ARG A 480 29.49 -53.67 -7.30
CA ARG A 480 29.03 -54.88 -6.59
C ARG A 480 29.80 -55.16 -5.30
N SER A 481 31.06 -54.71 -5.22
CA SER A 481 31.91 -54.81 -4.04
C SER A 481 31.51 -53.89 -2.87
N GLU A 482 30.65 -52.90 -3.10
CA GLU A 482 30.23 -51.87 -2.13
C GLU A 482 28.76 -52.00 -1.71
N MET A 483 28.01 -52.94 -2.31
CA MET A 483 26.65 -53.27 -1.88
C MET A 483 26.67 -54.16 -0.63
N GLY A 484 26.07 -53.70 0.46
CA GLY A 484 25.82 -54.51 1.66
C GLY A 484 27.01 -54.65 2.64
N VAL A 485 28.03 -53.80 2.54
CA VAL A 485 29.16 -53.74 3.48
C VAL A 485 29.05 -52.56 4.43
N ALA A 486 29.58 -52.69 5.65
CA ALA A 486 29.61 -51.61 6.63
C ALA A 486 30.41 -50.41 6.07
N ASN A 487 29.77 -49.24 6.03
CA ASN A 487 30.21 -47.99 5.36
C ASN A 487 30.10 -47.96 3.82
N GLY A 488 29.37 -48.90 3.20
CA GLY A 488 28.85 -48.81 1.83
C GLY A 488 27.46 -48.17 1.76
N VAL A 489 27.01 -47.79 0.56
CA VAL A 489 25.85 -46.91 0.31
C VAL A 489 24.45 -47.49 0.60
N ALA A 490 24.32 -48.73 1.11
CA ALA A 490 23.05 -49.25 1.63
C ALA A 490 23.26 -50.43 2.59
N THR A 491 23.01 -50.23 3.88
CA THR A 491 22.86 -51.32 4.86
C THR A 491 21.41 -51.83 4.84
N LEU A 492 21.21 -53.09 4.47
CA LEU A 492 19.92 -53.80 4.52
C LEU A 492 19.88 -54.70 5.77
N ASP A 493 18.69 -54.96 6.32
CA ASP A 493 18.52 -55.92 7.42
C ASP A 493 18.57 -57.39 6.93
N SER A 494 18.53 -58.34 7.88
CA SER A 494 18.66 -59.79 7.66
C SER A 494 17.58 -60.43 6.77
N SER A 495 16.58 -59.65 6.34
CA SER A 495 15.46 -60.07 5.48
C SER A 495 15.55 -59.48 4.07
N GLY A 496 16.55 -58.65 3.79
CA GLY A 496 16.76 -58.04 2.46
C GLY A 496 15.85 -56.86 2.14
N VAL A 497 15.27 -56.19 3.16
CA VAL A 497 14.44 -54.99 2.99
C VAL A 497 15.11 -53.77 3.64
N ASN A 498 14.97 -52.60 3.02
CA ASN A 498 15.47 -51.32 3.51
C ASN A 498 14.60 -50.83 4.69
N ASN A 499 15.21 -50.61 5.86
CA ASN A 499 14.52 -50.17 7.08
C ASN A 499 14.26 -48.65 7.15
N GLN A 500 13.83 -48.01 6.05
CA GLN A 500 13.29 -46.65 6.07
C GLN A 500 12.00 -46.55 5.23
N ALA A 501 10.86 -46.39 5.90
CA ALA A 501 9.63 -45.87 5.29
C ALA A 501 9.80 -44.36 4.96
N PRO A 502 8.95 -43.79 4.08
CA PRO A 502 9.32 -42.94 2.94
C PRO A 502 10.01 -41.61 3.30
N LYS A 503 11.07 -41.27 2.56
CA LYS A 503 11.80 -40.00 2.69
C LYS A 503 10.92 -38.83 2.20
N PRO A 504 10.64 -37.81 3.02
CA PRO A 504 10.04 -36.57 2.55
C PRO A 504 10.96 -35.89 1.51
N HIS A 505 10.35 -35.31 0.49
CA HIS A 505 10.98 -34.54 -0.58
C HIS A 505 11.68 -33.28 -0.03
N THR A 506 12.72 -32.76 -0.72
CA THR A 506 13.47 -31.57 -0.27
C THR A 506 13.44 -30.41 -1.26
N HIS A 507 13.42 -29.23 -0.64
CA HIS A 507 13.52 -27.89 -1.18
C HIS A 507 14.97 -27.51 -1.56
N ASP A 508 15.09 -26.39 -2.27
CA ASP A 508 16.31 -25.67 -2.71
C ASP A 508 17.40 -25.52 -1.63
N ASP A 509 18.49 -26.27 -1.78
CA ASP A 509 19.56 -26.46 -0.78
C ASP A 509 20.54 -25.28 -0.69
N ARG A 510 20.25 -24.33 0.21
CA ARG A 510 21.25 -23.40 0.78
C ARG A 510 21.45 -23.67 2.26
N TYR A 511 22.10 -24.79 2.61
CA TYR A 511 22.47 -25.07 4.00
C TYR A 511 23.84 -24.48 4.32
N TYR A 512 23.89 -23.60 5.33
CA TYR A 512 25.12 -23.20 6.02
C TYR A 512 25.48 -24.28 7.06
N THR A 513 26.76 -24.60 7.24
CA THR A 513 27.23 -25.47 8.35
C THR A 513 26.93 -24.85 9.72
N GLU A 514 26.87 -25.62 10.82
CA GLU A 514 26.61 -25.06 12.17
C GLU A 514 27.56 -23.92 12.53
N SER A 515 28.82 -24.00 12.10
CA SER A 515 29.80 -22.94 12.30
C SER A 515 29.54 -21.71 11.42
N GLU A 516 29.13 -21.91 10.16
CA GLU A 516 28.75 -20.81 9.25
C GLU A 516 27.40 -20.17 9.64
N ALA A 517 26.48 -20.95 10.18
CA ALA A 517 25.22 -20.48 10.74
C ALA A 517 25.50 -19.64 12.00
N ASN A 518 26.37 -20.09 12.91
CA ASN A 518 26.76 -19.32 14.10
C ASN A 518 27.54 -18.04 13.77
N ALA A 519 28.20 -17.96 12.62
CA ALA A 519 28.92 -16.76 12.18
C ALA A 519 28.06 -15.80 11.32
N LYS A 520 26.98 -16.29 10.70
CA LYS A 520 26.09 -15.49 9.83
C LYS A 520 24.75 -15.13 10.46
N PHE A 521 24.30 -15.88 11.45
CA PHE A 521 23.14 -15.56 12.27
C PHE A 521 23.63 -15.05 13.61
N ALA A 522 23.06 -13.92 14.04
CA ALA A 522 23.29 -13.44 15.40
C ALA A 522 22.87 -14.55 16.39
N THR A 523 23.75 -14.85 17.35
CA THR A 523 23.46 -15.78 18.45
C THR A 523 22.26 -15.29 19.27
N LYS A 524 21.66 -16.16 20.09
CA LYS A 524 20.55 -15.78 20.98
C LYS A 524 20.86 -14.53 21.81
N ASP A 525 22.10 -14.40 22.25
CA ASP A 525 22.56 -13.27 23.06
C ASP A 525 22.77 -12.00 22.22
N GLU A 526 23.22 -12.13 20.96
CA GLU A 526 23.37 -11.02 20.01
C GLU A 526 22.01 -10.52 19.49
N ILE A 527 21.05 -11.41 19.23
CA ILE A 527 19.67 -11.07 18.86
C ILE A 527 18.95 -10.38 20.04
N SER A 528 19.15 -10.90 21.26
CA SER A 528 18.64 -10.30 22.49
C SER A 528 19.19 -8.90 22.74
N THR A 529 20.43 -8.62 22.33
CA THR A 529 21.08 -7.31 22.53
C THR A 529 20.75 -6.34 21.39
N ALA A 530 20.54 -6.84 20.16
CA ALA A 530 20.26 -6.04 18.97
C ALA A 530 18.77 -5.65 18.78
N GLY A 531 17.85 -6.19 19.59
CA GLY A 531 16.44 -5.78 19.60
C GLY A 531 15.62 -6.17 18.37
N TYR A 532 16.12 -7.06 17.52
CA TYR A 532 15.39 -7.56 16.35
C TYR A 532 14.80 -8.94 16.65
N GLY A 533 13.56 -8.96 17.17
CA GLY A 533 12.78 -10.21 17.33
C GLY A 533 12.21 -10.43 18.72
N ASP A 534 12.60 -9.62 19.70
CA ASP A 534 11.88 -9.54 20.98
C ASP A 534 10.92 -8.35 20.91
N MET A 535 9.65 -8.60 21.18
CA MET A 535 8.76 -7.56 21.68
C MET A 535 9.26 -7.17 23.07
N LEU A 536 10.37 -6.43 23.14
CA LEU A 536 11.01 -6.04 24.40
C LEU A 536 9.93 -5.63 25.40
N LYS A 537 9.79 -6.43 26.46
CA LYS A 537 8.71 -6.29 27.45
C LYS A 537 8.56 -4.85 27.93
N SER A 538 9.66 -4.13 28.05
CA SER A 538 9.68 -2.73 28.46
C SER A 538 8.91 -1.76 27.55
N VAL A 539 8.57 -2.14 26.31
CA VAL A 539 7.83 -1.31 25.34
C VAL A 539 6.40 -1.81 25.11
N TYR A 540 6.13 -3.11 25.35
CA TYR A 540 4.87 -3.75 24.94
C TYR A 540 4.22 -4.69 25.98
N ASP A 541 4.88 -5.07 27.06
CA ASP A 541 4.39 -5.86 28.22
C ASP A 541 5.02 -5.26 29.48
N THR A 542 4.64 -4.01 29.77
CA THR A 542 5.23 -3.15 30.80
C THR A 542 5.02 -3.75 32.20
N ASN A 543 3.97 -4.55 32.38
CA ASN A 543 3.64 -5.20 33.64
C ASN A 543 4.17 -6.64 33.77
N ASN A 544 4.83 -7.14 32.71
CA ASN A 544 5.53 -8.42 32.68
C ASN A 544 4.61 -9.66 32.78
N ASN A 545 3.32 -9.54 32.50
CA ASN A 545 2.32 -10.60 32.68
C ASN A 545 2.24 -11.60 31.50
N GLY A 546 2.97 -11.36 30.40
CA GLY A 546 2.99 -12.23 29.23
C GLY A 546 1.92 -11.93 28.19
N VAL A 547 1.21 -10.80 28.31
CA VAL A 547 0.24 -10.27 27.34
C VAL A 547 0.70 -8.89 26.87
N VAL A 548 0.44 -8.57 25.60
CA VAL A 548 0.80 -7.26 25.03
C VAL A 548 -0.14 -6.17 25.56
N ASP A 549 0.35 -5.16 26.26
CA ASP A 549 -0.44 -4.08 26.89
C ASP A 549 -1.38 -3.36 25.89
N ARG A 550 -0.97 -3.22 24.62
CA ARG A 550 -1.78 -2.63 23.55
C ARG A 550 -2.97 -3.49 23.11
N ALA A 551 -2.99 -4.77 23.46
CA ALA A 551 -4.13 -5.67 23.29
C ALA A 551 -5.01 -5.74 24.55
N GLU A 552 -4.60 -5.12 25.67
CA GLU A 552 -5.22 -5.36 26.98
C GLU A 552 -6.39 -4.43 27.35
N LYS A 553 -6.68 -3.40 26.55
CA LYS A 553 -7.88 -2.55 26.68
C LYS A 553 -8.03 -1.62 25.47
N LEU A 554 -9.27 -1.29 25.11
CA LEU A 554 -9.55 -0.08 24.33
C LEU A 554 -9.06 1.13 25.14
N SER A 555 -8.17 1.95 24.56
CA SER A 555 -7.61 3.14 25.22
C SER A 555 -8.68 4.12 25.75
N THR A 556 -9.90 4.04 25.25
CA THR A 556 -11.08 4.67 25.84
C THR A 556 -12.23 3.67 25.80
N ALA A 557 -12.80 3.36 26.96
CA ALA A 557 -13.96 2.48 27.08
C ALA A 557 -15.14 3.04 26.27
N ARG A 558 -15.84 2.17 25.54
CA ARG A 558 -16.97 2.55 24.70
C ARG A 558 -18.27 2.14 25.38
N LYS A 559 -19.28 3.00 25.31
CA LYS A 559 -20.59 2.73 25.90
C LYS A 559 -21.51 2.07 24.86
N ILE A 560 -22.05 0.89 25.18
CA ILE A 560 -23.02 0.18 24.35
C ILE A 560 -24.42 0.42 24.94
N ASN A 561 -25.32 1.04 24.16
CA ASN A 561 -26.66 1.42 24.60
C ASN A 561 -27.74 0.58 23.90
N LEU A 562 -28.70 0.06 24.68
CA LEU A 562 -29.96 -0.51 24.20
C LEU A 562 -31.11 0.46 24.52
N ASN A 563 -31.87 0.86 23.50
CA ASN A 563 -33.01 1.78 23.62
C ASN A 563 -34.29 1.09 23.12
N GLY A 564 -35.44 1.34 23.78
CA GLY A 564 -36.74 0.78 23.42
C GLY A 564 -37.44 0.10 24.61
N ASP A 565 -38.20 -0.97 24.33
CA ASP A 565 -38.98 -1.73 25.35
C ASP A 565 -38.11 -2.50 26.36
N ALA A 566 -36.80 -2.58 26.11
CA ALA A 566 -35.78 -2.97 27.07
C ALA A 566 -34.69 -1.90 27.06
N THR A 567 -34.34 -1.37 28.24
CA THR A 567 -33.28 -0.37 28.38
C THR A 567 -32.15 -0.91 29.24
N GLY A 568 -30.91 -0.66 28.83
CA GLY A 568 -29.71 -1.14 29.49
C GLY A 568 -28.47 -0.52 28.85
N ASN A 569 -27.42 -0.28 29.64
CA ASN A 569 -26.16 0.23 29.13
C ASN A 569 -24.98 -0.31 29.93
N ALA A 570 -23.86 -0.56 29.26
CA ALA A 570 -22.60 -0.90 29.90
C ALA A 570 -21.40 -0.33 29.13
N SER A 571 -20.30 -0.10 29.85
CA SER A 571 -19.04 0.38 29.27
C SER A 571 -18.13 -0.81 29.00
N PHE A 572 -17.76 -1.01 27.74
CA PHE A 572 -16.92 -2.12 27.31
C PHE A 572 -15.56 -1.61 26.86
N ASP A 573 -14.51 -2.18 27.45
CA ASP A 573 -13.11 -1.90 27.13
C ASP A 573 -12.37 -3.13 26.57
N GLY A 574 -13.03 -4.29 26.46
CA GLY A 574 -12.45 -5.51 25.93
C GLY A 574 -11.72 -6.40 26.95
N ASN A 575 -11.66 -6.02 28.23
CA ASN A 575 -10.87 -6.76 29.22
C ASN A 575 -11.57 -8.01 29.79
N GLN A 576 -12.90 -8.09 29.66
CA GLN A 576 -13.73 -9.18 30.17
C GLN A 576 -15.11 -9.14 29.52
N ASP A 577 -15.83 -10.26 29.63
CA ASP A 577 -17.24 -10.30 29.26
C ASP A 577 -18.06 -9.33 30.14
N ILE A 578 -18.99 -8.62 29.52
CA ILE A 578 -19.91 -7.69 30.18
C ILE A 578 -21.34 -8.06 29.83
N SER A 579 -22.14 -8.31 30.87
CA SER A 579 -23.58 -8.51 30.74
C SER A 579 -24.31 -7.17 30.84
N ILE A 580 -25.26 -6.93 29.95
CA ILE A 580 -26.18 -5.80 30.03
C ILE A 580 -27.49 -6.32 30.62
N GLU A 581 -27.79 -5.95 31.87
CA GLU A 581 -29.06 -6.30 32.49
C GLU A 581 -30.21 -5.54 31.82
N VAL A 582 -31.28 -6.27 31.47
CA VAL A 582 -32.51 -5.73 30.89
C VAL A 582 -33.70 -6.14 31.74
N SER A 583 -34.44 -5.17 32.26
CA SER A 583 -35.68 -5.43 33.00
C SER A 583 -36.86 -5.51 32.02
N SER A 584 -37.32 -6.72 31.67
CA SER A 584 -38.32 -6.94 30.61
C SER A 584 -39.80 -6.95 31.09
N ARG A 585 -40.12 -6.40 32.25
CA ARG A 585 -41.52 -6.31 32.73
C ARG A 585 -41.78 -4.95 33.39
N GLN A 586 -42.63 -4.14 32.75
CA GLN A 586 -43.07 -2.85 33.30
C GLN A 586 -44.29 -3.07 34.19
N LEU A 587 -44.09 -2.94 35.51
CA LEU A 587 -45.11 -3.08 36.55
C LEU A 587 -45.32 -1.73 37.25
N ALA A 588 -46.53 -1.48 37.75
CA ALA A 588 -46.82 -0.40 38.68
C ALA A 588 -47.59 -0.94 39.90
N PHE A 589 -47.08 -0.68 41.10
CA PHE A 589 -47.77 -0.95 42.35
C PHE A 589 -48.33 0.33 42.93
N VAL A 590 -49.65 0.36 43.09
CA VAL A 590 -50.33 1.48 43.74
C VAL A 590 -51.07 1.03 44.99
N GLY A 591 -51.05 1.86 46.03
CA GLY A 591 -51.58 1.51 47.34
C GLY A 591 -50.47 1.24 48.36
N SER A 592 -50.86 0.92 49.58
CA SER A 592 -49.91 0.81 50.70
C SER A 592 -50.33 -0.28 51.67
N ASP A 593 -49.33 -0.82 52.37
CA ASP A 593 -49.54 -1.76 53.47
C ASP A 593 -49.82 -1.05 54.80
N SER A 594 -49.70 0.27 54.81
CA SER A 594 -49.93 1.12 55.99
C SER A 594 -51.41 1.36 56.23
N ALA A 595 -51.80 1.66 57.47
CA ALA A 595 -53.16 2.07 57.80
C ALA A 595 -53.55 3.40 57.13
N ASN A 596 -54.85 3.60 56.89
CA ASN A 596 -55.43 4.73 56.16
C ASN A 596 -55.01 4.84 54.69
N SER A 597 -54.68 3.71 54.06
CA SER A 597 -54.25 3.61 52.66
C SER A 597 -55.40 3.70 51.65
N ASN A 598 -56.67 3.72 52.09
CA ASN A 598 -57.79 3.82 51.17
C ASN A 598 -57.82 5.20 50.49
N GLY A 599 -57.93 5.22 49.17
CA GLY A 599 -57.83 6.45 48.39
C GLY A 599 -57.44 6.24 46.93
N TRP A 600 -57.33 7.35 46.20
CA TRP A 600 -56.91 7.38 44.80
C TRP A 600 -55.40 7.43 44.66
N TYR A 601 -54.86 6.70 43.68
CA TYR A 601 -53.42 6.68 43.38
C TYR A 601 -53.21 6.84 41.88
N LYS A 602 -52.19 7.60 41.48
CA LYS A 602 -51.70 7.63 40.08
C LYS A 602 -51.04 6.31 39.76
N VAL A 603 -51.46 5.71 38.65
CA VAL A 603 -50.96 4.41 38.16
C VAL A 603 -50.04 4.61 36.97
N ALA A 604 -50.52 5.34 35.96
CA ALA A 604 -49.81 5.55 34.72
C ALA A 604 -50.16 6.91 34.13
N SER A 605 -49.21 7.54 33.44
CA SER A 605 -49.45 8.75 32.65
C SER A 605 -48.66 8.73 31.37
N GLN A 606 -49.16 9.45 30.37
CA GLN A 606 -48.43 9.64 29.12
C GLN A 606 -48.86 10.98 28.52
N THR A 607 -47.86 11.73 28.06
CA THR A 607 -48.05 12.99 27.35
C THR A 607 -48.03 12.70 25.85
N CYS A 608 -49.15 12.92 25.18
CA CYS A 608 -49.30 12.68 23.76
C CYS A 608 -48.86 13.91 22.94
N SER A 609 -48.39 13.68 21.73
CA SER A 609 -48.01 14.72 20.75
C SER A 609 -48.25 14.25 19.32
N GLY A 610 -48.71 15.14 18.43
CA GLY A 610 -49.08 14.73 17.08
C GLY A 610 -50.42 13.97 17.03
N TYR A 611 -50.84 13.63 15.81
CA TYR A 611 -52.01 12.78 15.58
C TYR A 611 -51.64 11.33 15.87
N GLY A 612 -52.47 10.60 16.61
CA GLY A 612 -52.22 9.19 16.89
C GLY A 612 -53.20 8.59 17.88
N ASP A 613 -53.31 7.27 17.86
CA ASP A 613 -54.13 6.49 18.79
C ASP A 613 -53.21 5.53 19.55
N THR A 614 -53.33 5.46 20.88
CA THR A 614 -52.63 4.48 21.72
C THR A 614 -53.64 3.53 22.35
N ASN A 615 -53.28 2.25 22.40
CA ASN A 615 -54.02 1.19 23.03
C ASN A 615 -53.12 0.44 24.01
N ILE A 616 -53.50 0.48 25.28
CA ILE A 616 -52.76 -0.14 26.37
C ILE A 616 -53.66 -1.14 27.07
N THR A 617 -53.14 -2.33 27.29
CA THR A 617 -53.84 -3.42 28.01
C THR A 617 -53.09 -3.71 29.30
N PHE A 618 -53.78 -3.56 30.42
CA PHE A 618 -53.25 -3.82 31.74
C PHE A 618 -53.84 -5.11 32.32
N MET A 619 -53.00 -5.96 32.90
CA MET A 619 -53.43 -6.94 33.89
C MET A 619 -53.44 -6.27 35.26
N VAL A 620 -54.61 -6.19 35.86
CA VAL A 620 -54.82 -5.54 37.16
C VAL A 620 -55.06 -6.62 38.19
N THR A 621 -54.29 -6.64 39.28
CA THR A 621 -54.41 -7.65 40.34
C THR A 621 -54.34 -6.99 41.72
N SER A 622 -55.31 -7.26 42.58
CA SER A 622 -55.21 -6.89 44.01
C SER A 622 -54.32 -7.89 44.73
N THR A 623 -53.37 -7.38 45.50
CA THR A 623 -52.34 -8.20 46.16
C THR A 623 -52.78 -8.75 47.52
N TYR A 624 -53.93 -8.31 48.04
CA TYR A 624 -54.41 -8.63 49.37
C TYR A 624 -55.94 -8.76 49.41
N ALA A 625 -56.43 -9.80 50.10
CA ALA A 625 -57.82 -10.24 50.23
C ALA A 625 -58.57 -10.50 48.89
N ASN A 626 -59.09 -11.73 48.73
CA ASN A 626 -59.85 -12.22 47.57
C ASN A 626 -59.12 -12.28 46.20
N TYR A 627 -57.86 -11.84 46.11
CA TYR A 627 -57.01 -11.89 44.90
C TYR A 627 -57.78 -11.49 43.63
N ASN A 628 -58.49 -10.37 43.71
CA ASN A 628 -59.31 -9.86 42.63
C ASN A 628 -58.42 -9.50 41.44
N PHE A 629 -58.82 -9.84 40.23
CA PHE A 629 -58.03 -9.55 39.04
C PHE A 629 -58.91 -9.22 37.84
N GLY A 630 -58.30 -8.63 36.82
CA GLY A 630 -58.97 -8.36 35.56
C GLY A 630 -58.03 -7.80 34.50
N ILE A 631 -58.50 -7.78 33.27
CA ILE A 631 -57.81 -7.16 32.14
C ILE A 631 -58.54 -5.88 31.79
N LEU A 632 -57.86 -4.74 32.01
CA LEU A 632 -58.37 -3.40 31.72
C LEU A 632 -57.76 -2.91 30.42
N GLN A 633 -58.60 -2.48 29.48
CA GLN A 633 -58.17 -1.88 28.23
C GLN A 633 -58.40 -0.38 28.22
N LEU A 634 -57.34 0.36 27.89
CA LEU A 634 -57.33 1.81 27.76
C LEU A 634 -56.98 2.20 26.32
N GLN A 635 -57.82 3.02 25.71
CA GLN A 635 -57.58 3.59 24.39
C GLN A 635 -57.68 5.11 24.43
N ILE A 636 -56.60 5.79 24.09
CA ILE A 636 -56.53 7.24 23.99
C ILE A 636 -56.29 7.64 22.54
N ARG A 637 -57.05 8.64 22.08
CA ARG A 637 -56.87 9.30 20.79
C ARG A 637 -56.31 10.70 21.00
N SER A 638 -55.24 11.03 20.29
CA SER A 638 -54.68 12.37 20.16
C SER A 638 -55.01 12.96 18.79
N ASP A 639 -55.67 14.11 18.79
CA ASP A 639 -55.94 14.92 17.59
C ASP A 639 -54.91 16.07 17.48
N ASN A 640 -53.67 15.83 17.95
CA ASN A 640 -52.51 16.74 18.01
C ASN A 640 -52.62 17.91 19.01
N SER A 641 -53.79 18.53 19.14
CA SER A 641 -54.03 19.66 20.06
C SER A 641 -54.96 19.34 21.23
N SER A 642 -55.58 18.15 21.21
CA SER A 642 -56.35 17.63 22.33
C SER A 642 -56.30 16.10 22.34
N ILE A 643 -56.59 15.52 23.51
CA ILE A 643 -56.71 14.07 23.66
C ILE A 643 -58.10 13.69 24.20
N SER A 644 -58.57 12.50 23.81
CA SER A 644 -59.85 11.94 24.26
C SER A 644 -59.69 10.47 24.62
N CYS A 645 -60.33 10.04 25.71
CA CYS A 645 -60.40 8.63 26.07
C CYS A 645 -61.53 7.97 25.27
N ARG A 646 -61.17 7.09 24.33
CA ARG A 646 -62.13 6.38 23.46
C ARG A 646 -62.69 5.15 24.12
N ARG A 647 -61.89 4.50 24.98
CA ARG A 647 -62.31 3.32 25.71
C ARG A 647 -61.53 3.19 27.00
N LEU A 648 -62.25 2.99 28.10
CA LEU A 648 -61.71 2.52 29.35
C LEU A 648 -62.64 1.41 29.81
N SER A 649 -62.33 0.17 29.45
CA SER A 649 -63.25 -0.94 29.65
C SER A 649 -62.55 -2.21 30.10
N TRP A 650 -63.19 -2.94 31.01
CA TRP A 650 -62.78 -4.28 31.42
C TRP A 650 -63.15 -5.29 30.34
N LEU A 651 -62.15 -6.05 29.88
CA LEU A 651 -62.36 -7.22 29.02
C LEU A 651 -62.76 -8.44 29.85
N VAL A 652 -62.23 -8.54 31.06
CA VAL A 652 -62.62 -9.49 32.09
C VAL A 652 -62.28 -8.88 33.45
N ARG A 653 -63.12 -9.11 34.47
CA ARG A 653 -62.80 -8.75 35.85
C ARG A 653 -63.51 -9.67 36.84
N THR A 654 -62.89 -9.89 37.99
CA THR A 654 -63.50 -10.55 39.14
C THR A 654 -63.22 -9.71 40.38
N GLY A 655 -64.28 -9.35 41.13
CA GLY A 655 -64.18 -8.61 42.41
C GLY A 655 -63.66 -7.15 42.36
N LEU A 656 -63.25 -6.63 41.20
CA LEU A 656 -62.84 -5.23 41.03
C LEU A 656 -64.04 -4.35 40.67
N ASP A 657 -64.23 -3.20 41.32
CA ASP A 657 -65.30 -2.25 41.00
C ASP A 657 -64.92 -1.38 39.79
N VAL A 658 -65.84 -1.23 38.84
CA VAL A 658 -65.62 -0.42 37.62
C VAL A 658 -65.47 1.08 37.92
N THR A 659 -66.05 1.55 39.01
CA THR A 659 -65.96 2.98 39.39
C THR A 659 -64.61 3.33 40.00
N HIS A 660 -63.81 2.34 40.42
CA HIS A 660 -62.50 2.55 41.04
C HIS A 660 -61.36 2.82 40.05
N TYR A 661 -61.61 2.89 38.75
CA TYR A 661 -60.58 3.10 37.75
C TYR A 661 -61.02 4.18 36.79
N ILE A 662 -60.27 5.28 36.74
CA ILE A 662 -60.65 6.47 35.98
C ILE A 662 -59.47 7.02 35.22
N VAL A 663 -59.76 7.73 34.13
CA VAL A 663 -58.76 8.53 33.43
C VAL A 663 -59.11 10.01 33.58
N VAL A 664 -58.09 10.78 33.95
CA VAL A 664 -58.13 12.25 33.99
C VAL A 664 -57.26 12.78 32.87
N ILE A 665 -57.75 13.77 32.15
CA ILE A 665 -57.08 14.43 31.02
C ILE A 665 -56.82 15.88 31.41
N SER A 666 -55.56 16.30 31.34
CA SER A 666 -55.14 17.69 31.55
C SER A 666 -54.23 18.10 30.38
N GLY A 667 -54.75 18.96 29.50
CA GLY A 667 -54.08 19.32 28.25
C GLY A 667 -53.85 18.08 27.38
N MET A 668 -52.59 17.83 27.01
CA MET A 668 -52.16 16.69 26.20
C MET A 668 -51.71 15.46 27.02
N THR A 669 -51.93 15.48 28.33
CA THR A 669 -51.52 14.37 29.22
C THR A 669 -52.75 13.68 29.79
N TRP A 670 -52.80 12.36 29.65
CA TRP A 670 -53.76 11.53 30.37
C TRP A 670 -53.08 10.88 31.57
N THR A 671 -53.84 10.63 32.63
CA THR A 671 -53.38 9.92 33.82
C THR A 671 -54.46 8.93 34.24
N LEU A 672 -54.08 7.66 34.36
CA LEU A 672 -54.89 6.59 34.91
C LEU A 672 -54.76 6.62 36.44
N TYR A 673 -55.89 6.68 37.13
CA TYR A 673 -55.98 6.55 38.57
C TYR A 673 -56.73 5.28 38.95
N ALA A 674 -56.31 4.70 40.07
CA ALA A 674 -57.00 3.59 40.70
C ALA A 674 -57.35 3.93 42.15
N TYR A 675 -58.55 3.57 42.58
CA TYR A 675 -58.98 3.68 43.95
C TYR A 675 -58.73 2.36 44.66
N GLN A 676 -57.93 2.41 45.73
CA GLN A 676 -57.75 1.30 46.64
C GLN A 676 -58.82 1.38 47.75
N PRO A 677 -59.78 0.43 47.85
CA PRO A 677 -60.80 0.45 48.88
C PRO A 677 -60.31 0.00 50.27
N ASN A 678 -59.25 -0.80 50.35
CA ASN A 678 -58.77 -1.33 51.63
C ASN A 678 -58.06 -0.25 52.44
N SER A 679 -58.47 -0.09 53.71
CA SER A 679 -57.89 0.86 54.65
C SER A 679 -56.49 0.48 55.14
N GLN A 680 -56.06 -0.77 54.93
CA GLN A 680 -54.72 -1.27 55.22
C GLN A 680 -54.40 -2.47 54.30
N TYR A 681 -53.11 -2.74 54.03
CA TYR A 681 -52.63 -3.88 53.23
C TYR A 681 -53.15 -3.91 51.78
N GLY A 682 -53.69 -2.80 51.28
CA GLY A 682 -54.23 -2.73 49.95
C GLY A 682 -53.21 -2.25 48.93
N ARG A 683 -52.63 -3.15 48.14
CA ARG A 683 -51.95 -2.77 46.88
C ARG A 683 -52.61 -3.38 45.66
N ILE A 684 -52.58 -2.64 44.56
CA ILE A 684 -53.03 -3.07 43.24
C ILE A 684 -51.82 -3.05 42.31
N CYS A 685 -51.54 -4.19 41.70
CA CYS A 685 -50.51 -4.32 40.67
C CYS A 685 -51.15 -4.07 39.30
N PHE A 686 -50.49 -3.25 38.49
CA PHE A 686 -50.78 -3.06 37.08
C PHE A 686 -49.58 -3.55 36.28
N GLU A 687 -49.78 -4.64 35.56
CA GLU A 687 -48.81 -5.15 34.60
C GLU A 687 -49.24 -4.78 33.18
N ILE A 688 -48.34 -4.20 32.40
CA ILE A 688 -48.62 -3.90 31.00
C ILE A 688 -48.50 -5.20 30.19
N LEU A 689 -49.62 -5.69 29.65
CA LEU A 689 -49.63 -6.84 28.74
C LEU A 689 -49.34 -6.43 27.30
N SER A 690 -49.76 -5.23 26.91
CA SER A 690 -49.43 -4.63 25.62
C SER A 690 -49.60 -3.12 25.67
N SER A 691 -48.77 -2.41 24.92
CA SER A 691 -48.89 -0.98 24.64
C SER A 691 -48.55 -0.80 23.17
N SER A 692 -49.50 -0.34 22.36
CA SER A 692 -49.27 -0.17 20.92
C SER A 692 -50.00 1.05 20.38
N SER A 693 -49.41 1.65 19.34
CA SER A 693 -50.13 2.62 18.51
C SER A 693 -51.06 1.86 17.55
N ILE A 694 -52.30 2.32 17.41
CA ILE A 694 -53.32 1.65 16.55
C ILE A 694 -53.13 2.01 15.06
N GLY A 695 -52.24 2.95 14.71
CA GLY A 695 -52.10 3.43 13.32
C GLY A 695 -50.68 3.66 12.82
N ASN A 696 -49.65 3.61 13.67
CA ASN A 696 -48.26 3.89 13.25
C ASN A 696 -47.25 3.06 14.04
N LYS A 697 -46.41 2.28 13.35
CA LYS A 697 -45.38 1.43 13.97
C LYS A 697 -44.29 2.20 14.74
N SER A 698 -44.17 3.51 14.52
CA SER A 698 -43.04 4.32 15.01
C SER A 698 -43.44 5.39 16.03
N GLN A 699 -44.71 5.49 16.43
CA GLN A 699 -45.16 6.48 17.41
C GLN A 699 -45.27 5.83 18.80
N SER A 700 -44.24 5.99 19.62
CA SER A 700 -44.24 5.58 21.03
C SER A 700 -44.09 6.81 21.93
N TRP A 701 -45.22 7.38 22.34
CA TRP A 701 -45.18 8.34 23.45
C TRP A 701 -44.72 7.60 24.72
N LEU A 702 -43.82 8.20 25.48
CA LEU A 702 -43.27 7.56 26.67
C LEU A 702 -44.38 7.35 27.71
N LEU A 703 -44.62 6.10 28.08
CA LEU A 703 -45.55 5.73 29.15
C LEU A 703 -44.80 5.73 30.48
N ASN A 704 -45.24 6.60 31.39
CA ASN A 704 -44.69 6.68 32.75
C ASN A 704 -45.58 5.88 33.69
N LEU A 705 -45.03 4.86 34.33
CA LEU A 705 -45.66 4.10 35.41
C LEU A 705 -45.28 4.69 36.76
N PHE A 706 -46.18 4.58 37.75
CA PHE A 706 -45.94 5.07 39.10
C PHE A 706 -46.07 3.95 40.15
N ASP A 707 -45.00 3.73 40.90
CA ASP A 707 -44.98 2.88 42.09
C ASP A 707 -45.28 3.70 43.36
N ASN A 708 -46.54 4.09 43.53
CA ASN A 708 -46.95 5.04 44.57
C ASN A 708 -47.57 4.36 45.80
N THR A 709 -46.96 4.60 46.95
CA THR A 709 -47.48 4.20 48.27
C THR A 709 -48.24 5.33 49.00
N ILE A 710 -48.35 6.50 48.37
CA ILE A 710 -49.03 7.69 48.91
C ILE A 710 -50.26 8.00 48.05
N LYS A 711 -51.43 8.11 48.68
CA LYS A 711 -52.68 8.47 48.01
C LYS A 711 -52.71 9.95 47.64
N GLU A 712 -53.51 10.30 46.63
CA GLU A 712 -53.77 11.69 46.26
C GLU A 712 -54.46 12.46 47.39
N ASN A 713 -54.06 13.72 47.57
CA ASN A 713 -54.60 14.60 48.61
C ASN A 713 -56.03 15.10 48.31
N SER A 714 -56.50 14.93 47.09
CA SER A 714 -57.86 15.29 46.65
C SER A 714 -58.41 14.22 45.70
N ASN A 715 -59.74 14.14 45.62
CA ASN A 715 -60.38 13.19 44.71
C ASN A 715 -60.21 13.66 43.25
N PRO A 716 -59.58 12.85 42.38
CA PRO A 716 -59.47 13.18 40.96
C PRO A 716 -60.84 13.21 40.28
N THR A 717 -61.08 14.24 39.45
CA THR A 717 -62.30 14.38 38.65
C THR A 717 -62.15 13.62 37.33
N ALA A 718 -62.97 12.58 37.14
CA ALA A 718 -62.86 11.70 35.97
C ALA A 718 -63.28 12.39 34.65
N ASN A 719 -62.48 12.22 33.59
CA ASN A 719 -62.91 12.45 32.20
C ASN A 719 -63.51 11.17 31.60
N ALA A 720 -63.06 10.00 32.06
CA ALA A 720 -63.65 8.71 31.75
C ALA A 720 -63.61 7.81 32.99
N ILE A 721 -64.68 7.06 33.23
CA ILE A 721 -64.79 6.05 34.29
C ILE A 721 -64.82 4.69 33.61
N SER A 722 -64.16 3.70 34.19
CA SER A 722 -64.13 2.37 33.58
C SER A 722 -65.51 1.74 33.56
N SER A 723 -65.77 0.92 32.55
CA SER A 723 -67.03 0.18 32.38
C SER A 723 -66.76 -1.27 31.96
N ASP A 724 -67.76 -2.13 32.03
CA ASP A 724 -67.63 -3.47 31.45
C ASP A 724 -67.80 -3.41 29.94
N GLY A 725 -66.91 -4.10 29.20
CA GLY A 725 -67.08 -4.28 27.76
C GLY A 725 -68.36 -5.07 27.45
N ALA A 726 -69.01 -4.78 26.32
CA ALA A 726 -70.36 -5.24 25.98
C ALA A 726 -70.58 -6.78 25.88
N ASN A 727 -69.61 -7.63 26.21
CA ASN A 727 -69.70 -9.10 26.17
C ASN A 727 -69.08 -9.82 27.38
N VAL A 728 -68.96 -9.17 28.55
CA VAL A 728 -68.55 -9.87 29.77
C VAL A 728 -69.75 -10.63 30.36
N TYR A 729 -70.02 -11.85 29.87
CA TYR A 729 -71.02 -12.74 30.49
C TYR A 729 -70.51 -13.20 31.86
N SER A 730 -70.85 -12.47 32.93
CA SER A 730 -70.72 -12.99 34.29
C SER A 730 -71.77 -14.10 34.48
N ALA A 731 -71.34 -15.37 34.48
CA ALA A 731 -72.20 -16.47 34.90
C ALA A 731 -72.41 -16.40 36.42
N THR A 732 -73.56 -15.88 36.86
CA THR A 732 -73.97 -15.99 38.26
C THR A 732 -74.39 -17.44 38.53
N ARG A 733 -73.86 -18.06 39.59
CA ARG A 733 -74.24 -19.43 40.00
C ARG A 733 -75.74 -19.49 40.32
N ALA A 734 -76.48 -20.35 39.63
CA ALA A 734 -77.77 -20.81 40.12
C ALA A 734 -77.52 -21.71 41.34
N ILE A 735 -78.13 -21.38 42.48
CA ILE A 735 -77.97 -22.12 43.75
C ILE A 735 -79.00 -23.24 43.89
N GLN A 736 -80.03 -23.25 43.04
CA GLN A 736 -81.12 -24.23 43.00
C GLN A 736 -81.57 -24.49 41.55
N ASP A 737 -82.15 -25.66 41.28
CA ASP A 737 -82.84 -25.96 40.02
C ASP A 737 -84.24 -25.33 39.96
N SER A 738 -84.96 -25.58 38.85
CA SER A 738 -86.32 -25.05 38.61
C SER A 738 -87.39 -25.60 39.57
N ASP A 739 -87.08 -26.61 40.37
CA ASP A 739 -87.98 -27.21 41.38
C ASP A 739 -87.51 -26.90 42.83
N GLY A 740 -86.47 -26.08 43.00
CA GLY A 740 -86.01 -25.57 44.31
C GLY A 740 -85.00 -26.45 45.05
N LYS A 741 -84.40 -27.46 44.43
CA LYS A 741 -83.35 -28.30 45.06
C LYS A 741 -81.93 -27.82 44.77
N GLN A 742 -81.02 -28.02 45.72
CA GLN A 742 -79.62 -27.59 45.65
C GLN A 742 -78.82 -28.48 44.67
N ILE A 743 -78.18 -27.87 43.67
CA ILE A 743 -77.40 -28.59 42.66
C ILE A 743 -75.93 -28.63 43.09
N ASN A 744 -75.42 -29.82 43.42
CA ASN A 744 -73.99 -30.02 43.68
C ASN A 744 -73.32 -30.68 42.46
N ASN A 745 -72.63 -29.83 41.67
CA ASN A 745 -71.57 -30.16 40.70
C ASN A 745 -71.94 -30.88 39.39
N THR A 746 -72.64 -30.22 38.46
CA THR A 746 -72.45 -30.40 37.00
C THR A 746 -72.79 -29.11 36.23
N TYR A 747 -71.97 -28.71 35.24
CA TYR A 747 -72.15 -27.50 34.44
C TYR A 747 -72.74 -27.81 33.06
N VAL A 748 -73.80 -27.11 32.64
CA VAL A 748 -74.29 -27.09 31.25
C VAL A 748 -74.40 -25.64 30.77
N LYS A 749 -74.03 -25.38 29.51
CA LYS A 749 -74.06 -24.04 28.89
C LYS A 749 -75.50 -23.53 28.78
N LYS A 750 -75.75 -22.29 29.20
CA LYS A 750 -77.05 -21.62 29.09
C LYS A 750 -77.48 -21.49 27.61
N GLY A 751 -78.64 -22.04 27.27
CA GLY A 751 -79.23 -21.99 25.93
C GLY A 751 -79.09 -23.27 25.08
N MET A 752 -78.51 -24.35 25.63
CA MET A 752 -78.57 -25.67 24.99
C MET A 752 -80.00 -26.22 25.04
N THR A 753 -80.48 -26.76 23.92
CA THR A 753 -81.76 -27.47 23.86
C THR A 753 -81.54 -28.97 24.11
N TRP A 754 -82.61 -29.70 24.47
CA TRP A 754 -82.53 -31.14 24.75
C TRP A 754 -81.94 -31.95 23.57
N ASN A 755 -82.16 -31.50 22.33
CA ASN A 755 -81.64 -32.15 21.13
C ASN A 755 -80.11 -32.02 20.99
N ASP A 756 -79.50 -31.01 21.61
CA ASP A 756 -78.04 -30.78 21.55
C ASP A 756 -77.25 -31.71 22.50
N LEU A 757 -77.95 -32.50 23.33
CA LEU A 757 -77.40 -33.49 24.26
C LEU A 757 -77.66 -34.94 23.83
N GLU A 758 -78.37 -35.18 22.71
CA GLU A 758 -78.64 -36.53 22.23
C GLU A 758 -77.43 -37.06 21.41
N GLY A 759 -76.52 -37.78 22.09
CA GLY A 759 -75.41 -38.50 21.47
C GLY A 759 -74.01 -38.26 22.07
N VAL A 760 -73.89 -37.57 23.20
CA VAL A 760 -72.64 -37.44 23.99
C VAL A 760 -72.65 -38.36 25.20
#